data_AF-A0A1G5GN80-F1
#
_entry.id   AF-A0A1G5GN80-F1
#
_cell.length_a   1.000
_cell.length_b   1.000
_cell.length_c   1.000
_cell.angle_alpha   90.00
_cell.angle_beta   90.00
_cell.angle_gamma   90.00
#
_symmetry.space_group_name_H-M   'P 1'
#
loop_
_entity.id
_entity.type
_entity.pdbx_description
1 polymer ?
#
loop_
_entity_poly.entity_id
_entity_poly.type
_entity_poly.pdbx_seq_one_letter_code
_entity_poly.pdbx_strand_id
1 'polypeptide(L)'
;MKKRVISIILAAVVALSCIGTFRIEVDAFGNYADTSGYDELDEIFDDYFRIGVAVQAIDHWGDQTAEIGNPYKEDLIDRCFNSMTFGNELKPAYNFDPKSETLFTVDPAAEELLIWAKEHDMPVRGHTLVWHSQVNPAVFAKDFKATAGGAVTSDWEAKLDEDCLVSRDELIKRLKTYIYGAIEYVYANGFGDVVYAWDVVNEAVDEKAEGGFRNSYWKKIIGPEFLYYSFLFAREACVKYSREYADLYGIDSSDPDADYSAIMPELFYNDYNEWVSARSNTIVRFLSEDQFNPGQSMVKSDVIAEDGDGTILGDGLIDGIGMQGHLDATQNIEEYTRALEKYDACIGNVHITELDVGIGGNSEAAFAKQALFYYNFFTALMDEVDKGVGLSCITFWGLTDDASWRKGANPLLFNYDLSAKNAYDALVMAGNRQEFEMEGIDAAGNSTNLRIDFEPAGESEGFNIVNLEQLGLTSRGTGHQSKLMLLTVENHTEKANPGYSVKVSRSETDATAKLDLSGFIGEYVKFDVWIKTDDPAVVVGFEGDGGTFELESTSSTGDWQELSGAFLIPKDWIGASLYFETDGSGDMFLDDISVSKLKEDDPAIAYAFDPEEPVQATGALSEEELAEQQAAEQQPDNIGFWDRIVNWFKGLF
;
A
#
# COMPACT_ATOMS: atom_id res chain seq x y z
N MET A 1 56.60 -25.67 -18.11
CA MET A 1 55.83 -26.94 -18.07
C MET A 1 55.62 -27.28 -16.60
N LYS A 2 54.49 -26.90 -15.99
CA LYS A 2 53.23 -27.66 -15.84
C LYS A 2 53.39 -28.99 -15.08
N LYS A 3 52.56 -29.13 -14.02
CA LYS A 3 51.97 -30.32 -13.36
C LYS A 3 52.66 -30.81 -12.07
N ARG A 4 52.00 -30.78 -10.89
CA ARG A 4 50.72 -31.37 -10.38
C ARG A 4 51.02 -32.68 -9.60
N VAL A 5 50.80 -32.66 -8.29
CA VAL A 5 49.72 -33.34 -7.52
C VAL A 5 49.80 -34.87 -7.51
N ILE A 6 49.96 -35.47 -6.32
CA ILE A 6 49.42 -36.78 -5.95
C ILE A 6 48.90 -36.70 -4.51
N SER A 7 47.67 -37.19 -4.33
CA SER A 7 46.88 -37.30 -3.10
C SER A 7 46.87 -38.76 -2.59
N ILE A 8 46.16 -39.01 -1.45
CA ILE A 8 45.46 -40.28 -1.03
C ILE A 8 46.31 -41.30 -0.21
N ILE A 9 45.97 -41.89 0.96
CA ILE A 9 44.71 -42.06 1.77
C ILE A 9 44.97 -42.70 3.19
N LEU A 10 44.01 -42.48 4.14
CA LEU A 10 43.52 -43.22 5.36
C LEU A 10 44.48 -43.83 6.43
N ALA A 11 44.39 -43.47 7.72
CA ALA A 11 43.44 -43.86 8.83
C ALA A 11 44.07 -44.94 9.76
N ALA A 12 43.93 -45.00 11.09
CA ALA A 12 42.97 -44.48 12.07
C ALA A 12 43.54 -44.54 13.52
N VAL A 13 42.73 -44.07 14.49
CA VAL A 13 42.59 -44.45 15.92
C VAL A 13 42.95 -43.41 17.00
N VAL A 14 41.92 -42.63 17.37
CA VAL A 14 41.33 -42.37 18.70
C VAL A 14 42.25 -42.20 19.93
N ALA A 15 42.27 -40.97 20.48
CA ALA A 15 42.03 -40.69 21.91
C ALA A 15 41.85 -39.16 22.14
N LEU A 16 40.63 -38.77 22.53
CA LEU A 16 40.27 -37.41 22.99
C LEU A 16 40.95 -37.07 24.33
N SER A 17 41.42 -35.84 24.49
CA SER A 17 41.09 -34.99 25.67
C SER A 17 41.57 -33.54 25.49
N CYS A 18 40.58 -32.63 25.56
CA CYS A 18 40.68 -31.26 26.03
C CYS A 18 41.59 -30.27 25.26
N ILE A 19 41.08 -29.77 24.13
CA ILE A 19 41.34 -28.38 23.72
C ILE A 19 39.97 -27.79 23.39
N GLY A 20 39.57 -26.76 24.12
CA GLY A 20 38.35 -26.02 23.85
C GLY A 20 38.40 -25.48 22.42
N THR A 21 37.50 -25.99 21.58
CA THR A 21 37.16 -25.34 20.33
C THR A 21 36.49 -24.02 20.67
N PHE A 22 37.22 -22.92 20.49
CA PHE A 22 36.60 -21.64 20.15
C PHE A 22 35.81 -21.91 18.85
N ARG A 23 34.50 -22.08 18.98
CA ARG A 23 33.60 -21.84 17.86
C ARG A 23 33.62 -20.33 17.64
N ILE A 24 34.20 -19.91 16.53
CA ILE A 24 33.82 -18.63 15.94
C ILE A 24 32.45 -18.94 15.31
N GLU A 25 31.38 -18.52 15.96
CA GLU A 25 30.12 -18.30 15.27
C GLU A 25 30.41 -17.23 14.22
N VAL A 26 30.54 -17.67 12.98
CA VAL A 26 30.39 -16.75 11.85
C VAL A 26 28.90 -16.54 11.80
N ASP A 27 28.45 -15.38 12.28
CA ASP A 27 27.05 -14.99 12.23
C ASP A 27 26.58 -15.14 10.79
N ALA A 28 25.64 -16.06 10.56
CA ALA A 28 25.12 -16.37 9.23
C ALA A 28 24.10 -15.30 8.76
N PHE A 29 23.77 -14.39 9.67
CA PHE A 29 22.84 -13.29 9.51
C PHE A 29 23.65 -11.99 9.35
N GLY A 30 23.20 -11.06 8.51
CA GLY A 30 23.92 -9.82 8.19
C GLY A 30 24.24 -8.96 9.42
N ASN A 31 24.99 -7.87 9.23
CA ASN A 31 25.17 -6.87 10.30
C ASN A 31 23.84 -6.15 10.57
N TYR A 32 23.00 -6.71 11.45
CA TYR A 32 21.78 -6.06 11.93
C TYR A 32 22.11 -4.90 12.90
N ALA A 33 21.27 -3.89 12.91
CA ALA A 33 21.31 -2.79 13.87
C ALA A 33 21.02 -3.30 15.29
N ASP A 34 21.56 -2.61 16.30
CA ASP A 34 21.21 -2.85 17.70
C ASP A 34 19.86 -2.19 17.99
N THR A 35 18.83 -3.01 18.15
CA THR A 35 17.44 -2.58 18.37
C THR A 35 17.04 -2.59 19.85
N SER A 36 17.98 -2.85 20.77
CA SER A 36 17.69 -2.96 22.22
C SER A 36 17.27 -1.63 22.86
N GLY A 37 17.52 -0.50 22.19
CA GLY A 37 17.12 0.84 22.63
C GLY A 37 15.88 1.38 21.93
N TYR A 38 15.18 0.57 21.13
CA TYR A 38 13.94 0.97 20.46
C TYR A 38 12.80 0.97 21.46
N ASP A 39 11.92 1.96 21.36
CA ASP A 39 10.67 1.99 22.11
C ASP A 39 9.73 0.84 21.70
N GLU A 40 9.03 0.29 22.69
CA GLU A 40 8.10 -0.84 22.53
C GLU A 40 6.75 -0.27 22.07
N LEU A 41 6.40 -0.50 20.79
CA LEU A 41 5.24 0.17 20.17
C LEU A 41 3.93 -0.30 20.79
N ASP A 42 3.82 -1.57 21.14
CA ASP A 42 2.70 -2.14 21.87
C ASP A 42 2.49 -1.45 23.23
N GLU A 43 3.54 -1.18 24.00
CA GLU A 43 3.42 -0.41 25.25
C GLU A 43 2.97 1.03 25.01
N ILE A 44 3.47 1.69 23.95
CA ILE A 44 3.10 3.08 23.61
C ILE A 44 1.61 3.20 23.28
N PHE A 45 1.05 2.21 22.58
CA PHE A 45 -0.33 2.26 22.08
C PHE A 45 -1.33 1.44 22.89
N ASP A 46 -0.95 0.84 24.02
CA ASP A 46 -1.80 -0.06 24.83
C ASP A 46 -3.13 0.58 25.29
N ASP A 47 -3.13 1.89 25.55
CA ASP A 47 -4.34 2.65 25.91
C ASP A 47 -5.33 2.83 24.73
N TYR A 48 -4.90 2.55 23.50
CA TYR A 48 -5.65 2.81 22.27
C TYR A 48 -6.01 1.54 21.51
N PHE A 49 -5.01 0.74 21.11
CA PHE A 49 -5.21 -0.45 20.29
C PHE A 49 -3.99 -1.38 20.35
N ARG A 50 -4.21 -2.65 20.00
CA ARG A 50 -3.12 -3.60 19.74
C ARG A 50 -2.27 -3.16 18.55
N ILE A 51 -0.96 -3.39 18.63
CA ILE A 51 -0.01 -3.18 17.54
C ILE A 51 0.45 -4.55 17.05
N GLY A 52 0.08 -4.87 15.81
CA GLY A 52 0.39 -6.14 15.17
C GLY A 52 1.42 -6.03 14.07
N VAL A 53 1.99 -7.16 13.69
CA VAL A 53 2.90 -7.30 12.54
C VAL A 53 2.56 -8.54 11.72
N ALA A 54 2.53 -8.39 10.40
CA ALA A 54 2.46 -9.53 9.50
C ALA A 54 3.84 -10.17 9.38
N VAL A 55 3.88 -11.49 9.48
CA VAL A 55 5.13 -12.26 9.43
C VAL A 55 5.02 -13.39 8.43
N GLN A 56 6.18 -13.84 7.98
CA GLN A 56 6.34 -15.11 7.29
C GLN A 56 7.41 -15.95 7.99
N ALA A 57 7.35 -17.27 7.79
CA ALA A 57 8.42 -18.16 8.18
C ALA A 57 9.41 -18.35 7.01
N ILE A 58 10.71 -18.31 7.31
CA ILE A 58 11.76 -18.62 6.34
C ILE A 58 11.49 -19.97 5.66
N ASP A 59 11.03 -20.96 6.42
CA ASP A 59 10.82 -22.33 5.93
C ASP A 59 9.66 -22.47 4.92
N HIS A 60 8.76 -21.48 4.81
CA HIS A 60 7.65 -21.55 3.85
C HIS A 60 8.15 -21.59 2.40
N TRP A 61 9.06 -20.68 2.01
CA TRP A 61 9.66 -20.62 0.66
C TRP A 61 11.20 -20.59 0.64
N GLY A 62 11.85 -20.75 1.80
CA GLY A 62 13.29 -20.54 1.95
C GLY A 62 13.71 -19.07 1.84
N ASP A 63 12.76 -18.14 2.03
CA ASP A 63 13.00 -16.71 1.88
C ASP A 63 13.76 -16.16 3.09
N GLN A 64 15.02 -15.79 2.89
CA GLN A 64 15.89 -15.27 3.95
C GLN A 64 15.50 -13.86 4.41
N THR A 65 14.59 -13.20 3.70
CA THR A 65 14.02 -11.91 4.12
C THR A 65 12.85 -12.07 5.09
N ALA A 66 12.29 -13.27 5.25
CA ALA A 66 11.20 -13.52 6.19
C ALA A 66 11.62 -13.34 7.67
N GLU A 67 10.62 -13.16 8.52
CA GLU A 67 10.78 -12.78 9.92
C GLU A 67 11.11 -13.96 10.83
N ILE A 68 10.29 -15.01 10.80
CA ILE A 68 10.41 -16.14 11.72
C ILE A 68 11.40 -17.16 11.17
N GLY A 69 12.32 -17.60 12.03
CA GLY A 69 13.58 -18.27 11.70
C GLY A 69 14.80 -17.34 11.76
N ASN A 70 14.60 -16.02 11.94
CA ASN A 70 15.66 -15.05 12.12
C ASN A 70 15.63 -14.46 13.54
N PRO A 71 16.62 -14.79 14.41
CA PRO A 71 16.56 -14.43 15.83
C PRO A 71 16.58 -12.91 16.09
N TYR A 72 17.14 -12.11 15.17
CA TYR A 72 17.17 -10.65 15.31
C TYR A 72 15.81 -10.02 14.99
N LYS A 73 15.08 -10.58 14.02
CA LYS A 73 13.71 -10.14 13.68
C LYS A 73 12.72 -10.62 14.74
N GLU A 74 12.84 -11.87 15.18
CA GLU A 74 12.04 -12.44 16.27
C GLU A 74 12.14 -11.63 17.56
N ASP A 75 13.36 -11.25 17.99
CA ASP A 75 13.56 -10.42 19.19
C ASP A 75 12.86 -9.06 19.08
N LEU A 76 12.94 -8.41 17.92
CA LEU A 76 12.25 -7.14 17.71
C LEU A 76 10.73 -7.32 17.68
N ILE A 77 10.23 -8.40 17.07
CA ILE A 77 8.80 -8.69 17.03
C ILE A 77 8.25 -8.92 18.43
N ASP A 78 8.92 -9.75 19.23
CA ASP A 78 8.53 -10.12 20.59
C ASP A 78 8.49 -8.94 21.55
N ARG A 79 9.34 -7.92 21.32
CA ARG A 79 9.41 -6.73 22.18
C ARG A 79 8.51 -5.57 21.75
N CYS A 80 8.18 -5.44 20.47
CA CYS A 80 7.52 -4.24 19.96
C CYS A 80 6.07 -4.46 19.51
N PHE A 81 5.59 -5.70 19.45
CA PHE A 81 4.27 -6.03 18.91
C PHE A 81 3.53 -6.98 19.84
N ASN A 82 2.20 -6.87 19.90
CA ASN A 82 1.33 -7.70 20.74
C ASN A 82 0.21 -8.40 19.93
N SER A 83 0.43 -8.56 18.63
CA SER A 83 -0.39 -9.35 17.72
C SER A 83 0.42 -9.72 16.47
N MET A 84 0.08 -10.83 15.82
CA MET A 84 0.67 -11.18 14.54
C MET A 84 -0.35 -11.74 13.54
N THR A 85 -0.05 -11.59 12.26
CA THR A 85 -0.82 -12.18 11.15
C THR A 85 0.14 -12.93 10.22
N PHE A 86 -0.24 -14.10 9.72
CA PHE A 86 0.65 -14.83 8.80
C PHE A 86 0.39 -14.37 7.37
N GLY A 87 1.42 -13.89 6.68
CA GLY A 87 1.28 -13.25 5.37
C GLY A 87 0.77 -14.20 4.29
N ASN A 88 1.07 -15.50 4.37
CA ASN A 88 0.60 -16.50 3.40
C ASN A 88 0.21 -17.85 3.98
N GLU A 89 0.81 -18.23 5.09
CA GLU A 89 0.95 -19.61 5.55
C GLU A 89 -0.41 -20.20 5.94
N LEU A 90 -1.39 -19.38 6.36
CA LEU A 90 -2.76 -19.81 6.67
C LEU A 90 -3.76 -19.66 5.50
N LYS A 91 -3.33 -19.19 4.32
CA LYS A 91 -4.22 -19.01 3.17
C LYS A 91 -4.70 -20.37 2.61
N PRO A 92 -5.86 -20.41 1.93
CA PRO A 92 -6.46 -21.69 1.49
C PRO A 92 -5.62 -22.47 0.47
N ALA A 93 -4.76 -21.80 -0.32
CA ALA A 93 -3.86 -22.47 -1.26
C ALA A 93 -2.92 -23.48 -0.58
N TYR A 94 -2.49 -23.19 0.65
CA TYR A 94 -1.52 -23.99 1.40
C TYR A 94 -2.19 -24.96 2.38
N ASN A 95 -3.44 -24.69 2.74
CA ASN A 95 -4.13 -25.41 3.82
C ASN A 95 -5.32 -26.28 3.34
N PHE A 96 -5.37 -26.62 2.05
CA PHE A 96 -6.43 -27.45 1.47
C PHE A 96 -5.88 -28.80 1.00
N ASP A 97 -6.45 -29.90 1.51
CA ASP A 97 -6.15 -31.26 1.04
C ASP A 97 -7.43 -32.02 0.66
N PRO A 98 -7.68 -32.29 -0.64
CA PRO A 98 -8.86 -33.04 -1.08
C PRO A 98 -8.88 -34.51 -0.64
N LYS A 99 -7.79 -35.03 -0.05
CA LYS A 99 -7.73 -36.38 0.51
C LYS A 99 -8.07 -36.41 2.00
N SER A 100 -8.05 -35.27 2.67
CA SER A 100 -8.45 -35.14 4.07
C SER A 100 -9.97 -35.21 4.21
N GLU A 101 -10.48 -35.86 5.26
CA GLU A 101 -11.91 -35.92 5.55
C GLU A 101 -12.49 -34.53 5.85
N THR A 102 -11.66 -33.63 6.38
CA THR A 102 -12.02 -32.24 6.70
C THR A 102 -11.70 -31.28 5.56
N LEU A 103 -11.15 -31.76 4.43
CA LEU A 103 -10.61 -30.94 3.34
C LEU A 103 -9.51 -29.95 3.75
N PHE A 104 -9.08 -29.99 5.01
CA PHE A 104 -8.08 -29.13 5.59
C PHE A 104 -6.82 -29.94 5.90
N THR A 105 -5.69 -29.29 5.71
CA THR A 105 -4.38 -29.66 6.25
C THR A 105 -3.73 -28.38 6.72
N VAL A 106 -2.84 -28.43 7.69
CA VAL A 106 -2.00 -27.28 8.03
C VAL A 106 -0.76 -27.27 7.13
N ASP A 107 -0.34 -26.11 6.65
CA ASP A 107 1.00 -25.92 6.10
C ASP A 107 2.03 -26.04 7.23
N PRO A 108 3.15 -26.79 7.06
CA PRO A 108 4.13 -26.94 8.13
C PRO A 108 4.71 -25.61 8.65
N ALA A 109 4.84 -24.60 7.78
CA ALA A 109 5.31 -23.29 8.20
C ALA A 109 4.23 -22.51 8.98
N ALA A 110 2.94 -22.74 8.69
CA ALA A 110 1.85 -22.21 9.53
C ALA A 110 1.84 -22.85 10.92
N GLU A 111 2.11 -24.16 11.01
CA GLU A 111 2.22 -24.86 12.29
C GLU A 111 3.41 -24.34 13.10
N GLU A 112 4.57 -24.14 12.46
CA GLU A 112 5.74 -23.49 13.06
C GLU A 112 5.41 -22.11 13.64
N LEU A 113 4.75 -21.25 12.85
CA LEU A 113 4.35 -19.91 13.29
C LEU A 113 3.35 -19.94 14.46
N LEU A 114 2.37 -20.86 14.46
CA LEU A 114 1.44 -21.02 15.58
C LEU A 114 2.14 -21.48 16.86
N ILE A 115 3.14 -22.36 16.74
CA ILE A 115 3.96 -22.80 17.87
C ILE A 115 4.78 -21.63 18.40
N TRP A 116 5.47 -20.90 17.52
CA TRP A 116 6.25 -19.72 17.91
C TRP A 116 5.37 -18.70 18.64
N ALA A 117 4.20 -18.38 18.06
CA ALA A 117 3.25 -17.45 18.65
C ALA A 117 2.82 -17.89 20.05
N LYS A 118 2.53 -19.18 20.23
CA LYS A 118 2.15 -19.75 21.53
C LYS A 118 3.28 -19.70 22.55
N GLU A 119 4.52 -19.98 22.15
CA GLU A 119 5.68 -19.96 23.04
C GLU A 119 6.05 -18.54 23.52
N HIS A 120 5.62 -17.53 22.76
CA HIS A 120 5.86 -16.11 22.99
C HIS A 120 4.61 -15.35 23.49
N ASP A 121 3.53 -16.04 23.85
CA ASP A 121 2.25 -15.44 24.27
C ASP A 121 1.69 -14.40 23.26
N MET A 122 1.99 -14.58 21.97
CA MET A 122 1.63 -13.68 20.87
C MET A 122 0.28 -14.08 20.25
N PRO A 123 -0.77 -13.23 20.36
CA PRO A 123 -2.05 -13.50 19.71
C PRO A 123 -1.96 -13.48 18.19
N VAL A 124 -2.69 -14.38 17.53
CA VAL A 124 -2.68 -14.53 16.07
C VAL A 124 -4.03 -14.13 15.48
N ARG A 125 -4.00 -13.30 14.42
CA ARG A 125 -5.12 -13.14 13.49
C ARG A 125 -5.02 -14.23 12.41
N GLY A 126 -6.01 -15.09 12.32
CA GLY A 126 -6.12 -16.09 11.27
C GLY A 126 -6.48 -15.44 9.94
N HIS A 127 -5.57 -15.50 8.97
CA HIS A 127 -5.75 -14.90 7.65
C HIS A 127 -5.46 -15.94 6.54
N THR A 128 -6.43 -16.42 5.79
CA THR A 128 -7.88 -16.16 5.80
C THR A 128 -8.62 -17.45 5.40
N LEU A 129 -9.87 -17.62 5.81
CA LEU A 129 -10.65 -18.84 5.50
C LEU A 129 -11.18 -18.86 4.06
N VAL A 130 -11.67 -17.73 3.55
CA VAL A 130 -12.32 -17.68 2.23
C VAL A 130 -11.84 -16.47 1.46
N TRP A 131 -11.18 -16.73 0.34
CA TRP A 131 -10.72 -15.69 -0.56
C TRP A 131 -10.98 -16.07 -2.02
N HIS A 132 -10.88 -15.10 -2.92
CA HIS A 132 -10.94 -15.34 -4.36
C HIS A 132 -9.56 -15.62 -4.97
N SER A 133 -8.51 -15.16 -4.30
CA SER A 133 -7.10 -15.35 -4.66
C SER A 133 -6.46 -16.43 -3.78
N GLN A 134 -5.34 -17.00 -4.24
CA GLN A 134 -4.59 -18.04 -3.52
C GLN A 134 -5.50 -19.14 -2.95
N VAL A 135 -6.36 -19.72 -3.80
CA VAL A 135 -7.21 -20.87 -3.49
C VAL A 135 -6.90 -22.01 -4.44
N ASN A 136 -6.69 -23.23 -3.93
CA ASN A 136 -6.51 -24.39 -4.79
C ASN A 136 -7.78 -24.64 -5.62
N PRO A 137 -7.73 -24.55 -6.97
CA PRO A 137 -8.94 -24.59 -7.81
C PRO A 137 -9.68 -25.94 -7.75
N ALA A 138 -9.03 -26.99 -7.25
CA ALA A 138 -9.64 -28.30 -7.05
C ALA A 138 -10.91 -28.25 -6.16
N VAL A 139 -11.00 -27.29 -5.22
CA VAL A 139 -12.19 -27.12 -4.37
C VAL A 139 -13.45 -26.88 -5.20
N PHE A 140 -13.33 -26.21 -6.36
CA PHE A 140 -14.43 -25.87 -7.25
C PHE A 140 -14.77 -26.98 -8.25
N ALA A 141 -13.96 -28.04 -8.34
CA ALA A 141 -14.03 -29.01 -9.42
C ALA A 141 -14.51 -30.40 -8.97
N LYS A 142 -15.26 -31.06 -9.85
CA LYS A 142 -15.70 -32.45 -9.70
C LYS A 142 -14.48 -33.35 -9.52
N ASP A 143 -14.60 -34.32 -8.62
CA ASP A 143 -13.52 -35.25 -8.26
C ASP A 143 -12.20 -34.56 -7.87
N PHE A 144 -12.25 -33.27 -7.48
CA PHE A 144 -11.10 -32.42 -7.19
C PHE A 144 -10.11 -32.30 -8.36
N LYS A 145 -10.63 -32.33 -9.60
CA LYS A 145 -9.84 -32.21 -10.84
C LYS A 145 -10.23 -30.95 -11.61
N ALA A 146 -9.64 -29.84 -11.22
CA ALA A 146 -9.81 -28.58 -11.94
C ALA A 146 -9.19 -28.68 -13.33
N THR A 147 -9.91 -28.25 -14.36
CA THR A 147 -9.40 -28.15 -15.72
C THR A 147 -9.60 -26.76 -16.29
N ALA A 148 -8.65 -26.30 -17.10
CA ALA A 148 -8.75 -25.08 -17.88
C ALA A 148 -8.24 -25.35 -19.31
N GLY A 149 -9.08 -25.05 -20.31
CA GLY A 149 -8.75 -25.36 -21.70
C GLY A 149 -8.64 -26.87 -21.97
N GLY A 150 -9.32 -27.70 -21.17
CA GLY A 150 -9.27 -29.17 -21.27
C GLY A 150 -8.04 -29.83 -20.63
N ALA A 151 -7.16 -29.07 -19.97
CA ALA A 151 -6.00 -29.60 -19.25
C ALA A 151 -6.17 -29.41 -17.74
N VAL A 152 -5.67 -30.35 -16.95
CA VAL A 152 -5.67 -30.23 -15.47
C VAL A 152 -4.82 -29.04 -15.06
N THR A 153 -5.33 -28.23 -14.13
CA THR A 153 -4.64 -27.05 -13.61
C THR A 153 -4.69 -27.01 -12.08
N SER A 154 -3.64 -26.44 -11.48
CA SER A 154 -3.59 -26.04 -10.06
C SER A 154 -3.41 -24.53 -9.91
N ASP A 155 -3.43 -23.80 -11.01
CA ASP A 155 -3.33 -22.34 -11.04
C ASP A 155 -4.66 -21.73 -10.61
N TRP A 156 -4.62 -20.94 -9.54
CA TRP A 156 -5.79 -20.31 -8.95
C TRP A 156 -6.33 -19.15 -9.80
N GLU A 157 -5.51 -18.58 -10.69
CA GLU A 157 -5.92 -17.56 -11.68
C GLU A 157 -6.59 -18.17 -12.91
N ALA A 158 -6.53 -19.50 -13.06
CA ALA A 158 -7.00 -20.17 -14.26
C ALA A 158 -8.52 -20.05 -14.43
N LYS A 159 -8.94 -19.68 -15.65
CA LYS A 159 -10.34 -19.78 -16.06
C LYS A 159 -10.73 -21.24 -16.27
N LEU A 160 -11.30 -21.84 -15.24
CA LEU A 160 -11.80 -23.21 -15.23
C LEU A 160 -12.90 -23.48 -16.26
N ASP A 161 -12.87 -24.68 -16.83
CA ASP A 161 -13.87 -25.20 -17.75
C ASP A 161 -15.22 -25.41 -17.03
N GLU A 162 -16.33 -24.95 -17.61
CA GLU A 162 -17.65 -25.01 -16.98
C GLU A 162 -18.09 -26.44 -16.62
N ASP A 163 -17.68 -27.43 -17.42
CA ASP A 163 -18.05 -28.83 -17.23
C ASP A 163 -17.28 -29.50 -16.08
N CYS A 164 -16.17 -28.92 -15.62
CA CYS A 164 -15.45 -29.40 -14.45
C CYS A 164 -16.07 -28.90 -13.12
N LEU A 165 -16.85 -27.82 -13.12
CA LEU A 165 -17.34 -27.18 -11.89
C LEU A 165 -18.35 -28.04 -11.13
N VAL A 166 -18.23 -28.07 -9.79
CA VAL A 166 -19.22 -28.74 -8.93
C VAL A 166 -20.55 -28.00 -8.88
N SER A 167 -21.60 -28.68 -8.41
CA SER A 167 -22.89 -28.04 -8.13
C SER A 167 -22.82 -27.11 -6.92
N ARG A 168 -23.73 -26.13 -6.86
CA ARG A 168 -23.97 -25.26 -5.70
C ARG A 168 -23.94 -26.00 -4.36
N ASP A 169 -24.80 -27.01 -4.19
CA ASP A 169 -24.94 -27.75 -2.92
C ASP A 169 -23.65 -28.47 -2.51
N GLU A 170 -22.88 -28.93 -3.49
CA GLU A 170 -21.60 -29.59 -3.23
C GLU A 170 -20.56 -28.58 -2.77
N LEU A 171 -20.50 -27.39 -3.38
CA LEU A 171 -19.56 -26.36 -2.95
C LEU A 171 -19.92 -25.81 -1.56
N ILE A 172 -21.20 -25.65 -1.23
CA ILE A 172 -21.64 -25.28 0.13
C ILE A 172 -21.17 -26.32 1.15
N LYS A 173 -21.29 -27.62 0.85
CA LYS A 173 -20.77 -28.68 1.74
C LYS A 173 -19.25 -28.59 1.90
N ARG A 174 -18.51 -28.42 0.81
CA ARG A 174 -17.04 -28.28 0.85
C ARG A 174 -16.61 -27.06 1.63
N LEU A 175 -17.30 -25.92 1.46
CA LEU A 175 -17.07 -24.70 2.22
C LEU A 175 -17.24 -24.96 3.72
N LYS A 176 -18.35 -25.58 4.12
CA LYS A 176 -18.58 -25.97 5.53
C LYS A 176 -17.49 -26.89 6.04
N THR A 177 -17.20 -27.97 5.32
CA THR A 177 -16.22 -28.98 5.71
C THR A 177 -14.83 -28.36 5.91
N TYR A 178 -14.39 -27.52 4.97
CA TYR A 178 -13.10 -26.83 5.05
C TYR A 178 -13.02 -25.86 6.24
N ILE A 179 -14.01 -24.98 6.40
CA ILE A 179 -14.05 -24.00 7.52
C ILE A 179 -14.05 -24.72 8.87
N TYR A 180 -14.86 -25.78 9.00
CA TYR A 180 -14.87 -26.61 10.21
C TYR A 180 -13.51 -27.25 10.45
N GLY A 181 -12.88 -27.80 9.42
CA GLY A 181 -11.55 -28.42 9.51
C GLY A 181 -10.47 -27.45 9.98
N ALA A 182 -10.45 -26.24 9.43
CA ALA A 182 -9.49 -25.20 9.79
C ALA A 182 -9.65 -24.76 11.26
N ILE A 183 -10.89 -24.48 11.67
CA ILE A 183 -11.18 -24.05 13.04
C ILE A 183 -10.95 -25.21 14.01
N GLU A 184 -11.40 -26.43 13.69
CA GLU A 184 -11.14 -27.61 14.51
C GLU A 184 -9.65 -27.82 14.74
N TYR A 185 -8.81 -27.68 13.70
CA TYR A 185 -7.38 -27.83 13.82
C TYR A 185 -6.79 -26.89 14.88
N VAL A 186 -7.20 -25.62 14.89
CA VAL A 186 -6.76 -24.63 15.89
C VAL A 186 -7.10 -25.10 17.31
N TYR A 187 -8.35 -25.50 17.56
CA TYR A 187 -8.76 -25.96 18.91
C TYR A 187 -8.12 -27.30 19.29
N ALA A 188 -8.10 -28.27 18.38
CA ALA A 188 -7.60 -29.62 18.64
C ALA A 188 -6.11 -29.65 18.96
N ASN A 189 -5.34 -28.67 18.47
CA ASN A 189 -3.90 -28.58 18.65
C ASN A 189 -3.49 -27.53 19.69
N GLY A 190 -4.44 -26.99 20.47
CA GLY A 190 -4.11 -26.11 21.59
C GLY A 190 -3.83 -24.67 21.18
N PHE A 191 -4.38 -24.19 20.06
CA PHE A 191 -4.20 -22.81 19.57
C PHE A 191 -5.46 -21.94 19.67
N GLY A 192 -6.57 -22.44 20.24
CA GLY A 192 -7.82 -21.69 20.43
C GLY A 192 -7.72 -20.46 21.34
N ASP A 193 -6.76 -20.43 22.27
CA ASP A 193 -6.39 -19.25 23.07
C ASP A 193 -5.32 -18.36 22.39
N VAL A 194 -4.73 -18.83 21.28
CA VAL A 194 -3.73 -18.09 20.49
C VAL A 194 -4.41 -17.33 19.35
N VAL A 195 -5.29 -17.98 18.60
CA VAL A 195 -5.99 -17.35 17.47
C VAL A 195 -7.19 -16.55 17.99
N TYR A 196 -7.03 -15.23 18.08
CA TYR A 196 -8.04 -14.35 18.68
C TYR A 196 -9.05 -13.79 17.67
N ALA A 197 -8.73 -13.82 16.38
CA ALA A 197 -9.60 -13.33 15.32
C ALA A 197 -9.39 -14.14 14.02
N TRP A 198 -10.41 -14.19 13.17
CA TRP A 198 -10.33 -14.74 11.82
C TRP A 198 -10.86 -13.75 10.78
N ASP A 199 -10.07 -13.50 9.75
CA ASP A 199 -10.59 -12.96 8.49
C ASP A 199 -11.35 -14.09 7.79
N VAL A 200 -12.67 -14.14 8.00
CA VAL A 200 -13.52 -15.23 7.50
C VAL A 200 -13.68 -15.13 5.99
N VAL A 201 -13.92 -13.92 5.48
CA VAL A 201 -13.99 -13.65 4.05
C VAL A 201 -13.14 -12.42 3.74
N ASN A 202 -12.24 -12.58 2.76
CA ASN A 202 -11.38 -11.52 2.27
C ASN A 202 -11.84 -11.03 0.88
N GLU A 203 -11.89 -9.72 0.68
CA GLU A 203 -11.99 -9.03 -0.62
C GLU A 203 -13.15 -9.47 -1.52
N ALA A 204 -14.34 -9.65 -0.95
CA ALA A 204 -15.53 -10.05 -1.70
C ALA A 204 -16.13 -8.91 -2.54
N VAL A 205 -15.76 -7.65 -2.26
CA VAL A 205 -16.32 -6.48 -2.94
C VAL A 205 -15.55 -6.13 -4.22
N ASP A 206 -16.36 -5.82 -5.23
CA ASP A 206 -15.99 -5.09 -6.43
C ASP A 206 -17.16 -4.15 -6.76
N GLU A 207 -17.08 -2.91 -6.33
CA GLU A 207 -18.15 -1.91 -6.48
C GLU A 207 -18.52 -1.60 -7.94
N LYS A 208 -17.64 -1.97 -8.89
CA LYS A 208 -17.88 -1.81 -10.32
C LYS A 208 -18.64 -3.00 -10.91
N ALA A 209 -18.68 -4.14 -10.21
CA ALA A 209 -19.38 -5.33 -10.65
C ALA A 209 -20.89 -5.24 -10.37
N GLU A 210 -21.69 -5.96 -11.17
CA GLU A 210 -23.12 -6.09 -10.94
C GLU A 210 -23.39 -6.68 -9.54
N GLY A 211 -24.18 -5.95 -8.75
CA GLY A 211 -24.49 -6.29 -7.36
C GLY A 211 -23.35 -6.01 -6.36
N GLY A 212 -22.23 -5.43 -6.79
CA GLY A 212 -21.08 -5.09 -5.95
C GLY A 212 -20.17 -6.27 -5.58
N PHE A 213 -20.48 -7.48 -6.07
CA PHE A 213 -19.73 -8.69 -5.74
C PHE A 213 -18.66 -8.98 -6.78
N ARG A 214 -17.42 -9.13 -6.31
CA ARG A 214 -16.28 -9.60 -7.10
C ARG A 214 -16.62 -10.88 -7.83
N ASN A 215 -16.15 -10.99 -9.07
CA ASN A 215 -16.28 -12.21 -9.85
C ASN A 215 -15.33 -13.28 -9.32
N SER A 216 -15.88 -14.20 -8.51
CA SER A 216 -15.16 -15.34 -7.95
C SER A 216 -15.88 -16.66 -8.25
N TYR A 217 -15.18 -17.79 -8.15
CA TYR A 217 -15.81 -19.11 -8.26
C TYR A 217 -16.81 -19.39 -7.13
N TRP A 218 -16.59 -18.82 -5.94
CA TRP A 218 -17.56 -18.85 -4.84
C TRP A 218 -18.89 -18.21 -5.24
N LYS A 219 -18.86 -16.95 -5.71
CA LYS A 219 -20.06 -16.24 -6.20
C LYS A 219 -20.68 -16.93 -7.42
N LYS A 220 -19.85 -17.44 -8.34
CA LYS A 220 -20.33 -18.07 -9.58
C LYS A 220 -21.10 -19.35 -9.33
N ILE A 221 -20.61 -20.21 -8.43
CA ILE A 221 -21.17 -21.56 -8.23
C ILE A 221 -22.22 -21.55 -7.12
N ILE A 222 -21.94 -20.87 -6.00
CA ILE A 222 -22.92 -20.69 -4.94
C ILE A 222 -23.85 -19.58 -5.40
N GLY A 223 -23.38 -18.35 -5.41
CA GLY A 223 -24.20 -17.14 -5.49
C GLY A 223 -23.73 -16.18 -4.39
N PRO A 224 -24.28 -14.96 -4.30
CA PRO A 224 -23.95 -14.00 -3.25
C PRO A 224 -23.99 -14.58 -1.83
N GLU A 225 -24.85 -15.58 -1.59
CA GLU A 225 -25.03 -16.21 -0.28
C GLU A 225 -23.79 -16.97 0.21
N PHE A 226 -22.74 -17.16 -0.62
CA PHE A 226 -21.47 -17.70 -0.15
C PHE A 226 -20.91 -16.90 1.02
N LEU A 227 -21.08 -15.57 1.00
CA LEU A 227 -20.62 -14.67 2.06
C LEU A 227 -21.30 -15.03 3.39
N TYR A 228 -22.63 -15.16 3.39
CA TYR A 228 -23.41 -15.54 4.57
C TYR A 228 -23.07 -16.96 5.06
N TYR A 229 -22.94 -17.94 4.15
CA TYR A 229 -22.56 -19.30 4.53
C TYR A 229 -21.19 -19.37 5.18
N SER A 230 -20.21 -18.59 4.72
CA SER A 230 -18.88 -18.55 5.33
C SER A 230 -18.93 -18.12 6.79
N PHE A 231 -19.60 -17.01 7.10
CA PHE A 231 -19.76 -16.53 8.48
C PHE A 231 -20.60 -17.47 9.34
N LEU A 232 -21.69 -18.02 8.80
CA LEU A 232 -22.49 -19.02 9.50
C LEU A 232 -21.63 -20.22 9.91
N PHE A 233 -20.88 -20.80 8.97
CA PHE A 233 -20.08 -21.99 9.25
C PHE A 233 -18.90 -21.68 10.18
N ALA A 234 -18.29 -20.50 10.07
CA ALA A 234 -17.24 -20.07 10.99
C ALA A 234 -17.79 -19.94 12.42
N ARG A 235 -18.93 -19.26 12.61
CA ARG A 235 -19.57 -19.14 13.92
C ARG A 235 -19.99 -20.49 14.49
N GLU A 236 -20.63 -21.35 13.69
CA GLU A 236 -21.02 -22.69 14.11
C GLU A 236 -19.80 -23.52 14.57
N ALA A 237 -18.70 -23.46 13.81
CA ALA A 237 -17.47 -24.16 14.15
C ALA A 237 -16.84 -23.61 15.44
N CYS A 238 -16.74 -22.29 15.61
CA CYS A 238 -16.21 -21.68 16.82
C CYS A 238 -17.02 -22.07 18.06
N VAL A 239 -18.37 -21.97 18.00
CA VAL A 239 -19.25 -22.38 19.11
C VAL A 239 -19.14 -23.87 19.41
N LYS A 240 -19.02 -24.71 18.38
CA LYS A 240 -18.90 -26.16 18.54
C LYS A 240 -17.57 -26.51 19.22
N TYR A 241 -16.45 -26.02 18.67
CA TYR A 241 -15.12 -26.48 19.05
C TYR A 241 -14.59 -25.82 20.33
N SER A 242 -14.99 -24.58 20.63
CA SER A 242 -14.75 -23.99 21.96
C SER A 242 -15.34 -24.84 23.09
N ARG A 243 -16.53 -25.42 22.90
CA ARG A 243 -17.16 -26.33 23.87
C ARG A 243 -16.52 -27.72 23.89
N GLU A 244 -16.27 -28.28 22.71
CA GLU A 244 -15.73 -29.64 22.58
C GLU A 244 -14.30 -29.77 23.11
N TYR A 245 -13.50 -28.71 22.96
CA TYR A 245 -12.11 -28.68 23.39
C TYR A 245 -11.86 -27.83 24.64
N ALA A 246 -12.91 -27.36 25.33
CA ALA A 246 -12.80 -26.44 26.48
C ALA A 246 -11.82 -26.93 27.56
N ASP A 247 -11.86 -28.24 27.85
CA ASP A 247 -10.99 -28.86 28.86
C ASP A 247 -9.49 -28.73 28.52
N LEU A 248 -9.11 -28.65 27.24
CA LEU A 248 -7.71 -28.42 26.81
C LEU A 248 -7.20 -27.04 27.22
N TYR A 249 -8.12 -26.09 27.41
CA TYR A 249 -7.85 -24.69 27.78
C TYR A 249 -8.18 -24.39 29.24
N GLY A 250 -8.40 -25.43 30.05
CA GLY A 250 -8.69 -25.28 31.47
C GLY A 250 -10.10 -24.75 31.78
N ILE A 251 -11.01 -24.77 30.80
CA ILE A 251 -12.42 -24.41 30.97
C ILE A 251 -13.21 -25.70 31.21
N ASP A 252 -13.99 -25.77 32.30
CA ASP A 252 -14.78 -26.97 32.65
C ASP A 252 -15.97 -27.13 31.70
N SER A 253 -15.83 -28.02 30.71
CA SER A 253 -16.89 -28.31 29.71
C SER A 253 -18.18 -28.88 30.32
N SER A 254 -18.16 -29.33 31.58
CA SER A 254 -19.35 -29.85 32.27
C SER A 254 -20.18 -28.77 32.97
N ASP A 255 -19.62 -27.56 33.13
CA ASP A 255 -20.32 -26.41 33.68
C ASP A 255 -21.24 -25.80 32.60
N PRO A 256 -22.58 -25.81 32.78
CA PRO A 256 -23.50 -25.19 31.82
C PRO A 256 -23.32 -23.66 31.73
N ASP A 257 -22.68 -23.04 32.73
CA ASP A 257 -22.43 -21.60 32.80
C ASP A 257 -20.96 -21.24 32.48
N ALA A 258 -20.18 -22.19 31.94
CA ALA A 258 -18.79 -21.96 31.53
C ALA A 258 -18.67 -20.79 30.55
N ASP A 259 -17.68 -19.93 30.78
CA ASP A 259 -17.32 -18.83 29.89
C ASP A 259 -16.26 -19.29 28.89
N TYR A 260 -16.63 -19.25 27.60
CA TYR A 260 -15.76 -19.64 26.49
C TYR A 260 -15.08 -18.44 25.81
N SER A 261 -15.32 -17.21 26.29
CA SER A 261 -14.85 -15.98 25.64
C SER A 261 -13.33 -15.95 25.44
N ALA A 262 -12.57 -16.49 26.38
CA ALA A 262 -11.10 -16.56 26.32
C ALA A 262 -10.56 -17.41 25.15
N ILE A 263 -11.37 -18.27 24.54
CA ILE A 263 -10.99 -19.12 23.41
C ILE A 263 -11.93 -18.95 22.21
N MET A 264 -12.76 -17.91 22.21
CA MET A 264 -13.70 -17.64 21.12
C MET A 264 -13.12 -16.55 20.22
N PRO A 265 -12.68 -16.87 18.99
CA PRO A 265 -12.15 -15.85 18.10
C PRO A 265 -13.26 -14.95 17.57
N GLU A 266 -12.93 -13.69 17.36
CA GLU A 266 -13.76 -12.72 16.66
C GLU A 266 -13.73 -12.99 15.14
N LEU A 267 -14.87 -12.82 14.48
CA LEU A 267 -15.04 -13.10 13.06
C LEU A 267 -15.11 -11.80 12.25
N PHE A 268 -14.17 -11.63 11.32
CA PHE A 268 -13.99 -10.40 10.54
C PHE A 268 -14.31 -10.58 9.05
N TYR A 269 -14.86 -9.53 8.46
CA TYR A 269 -14.80 -9.27 7.02
C TYR A 269 -13.62 -8.35 6.73
N ASN A 270 -12.74 -8.68 5.78
CA ASN A 270 -11.52 -7.90 5.49
C ASN A 270 -11.47 -7.49 4.00
N ASP A 271 -11.05 -6.26 3.68
CA ASP A 271 -10.97 -5.75 2.29
C ASP A 271 -10.00 -4.56 2.16
N TYR A 272 -9.53 -4.29 0.93
CA TYR A 272 -8.68 -3.14 0.57
C TYR A 272 -9.46 -2.05 -0.16
N ASN A 273 -8.88 -0.84 -0.25
CA ASN A 273 -9.56 0.38 -0.73
C ASN A 273 -10.88 0.64 0.01
N GLU A 274 -11.01 0.06 1.19
CA GLU A 274 -12.14 0.06 2.08
C GLU A 274 -12.47 1.47 2.55
N TRP A 275 -11.54 2.41 2.45
CA TRP A 275 -11.79 3.82 2.75
C TRP A 275 -12.49 4.57 1.61
N VAL A 276 -12.46 4.05 0.38
CA VAL A 276 -13.18 4.64 -0.76
C VAL A 276 -14.68 4.55 -0.51
N SER A 277 -15.37 5.68 -0.65
CA SER A 277 -16.80 5.81 -0.31
C SER A 277 -17.69 4.75 -0.98
N ALA A 278 -17.49 4.47 -2.27
CA ALA A 278 -18.29 3.48 -3.00
C ALA A 278 -18.09 2.05 -2.47
N ARG A 279 -16.84 1.70 -2.12
CA ARG A 279 -16.50 0.40 -1.56
C ARG A 279 -17.01 0.25 -0.14
N SER A 280 -16.77 1.22 0.74
CA SER A 280 -17.28 1.19 2.12
C SER A 280 -18.80 1.09 2.19
N ASN A 281 -19.53 1.80 1.33
CA ASN A 281 -20.98 1.65 1.25
C ASN A 281 -21.40 0.23 0.84
N THR A 282 -20.65 -0.39 -0.06
CA THR A 282 -20.94 -1.76 -0.51
C THR A 282 -20.65 -2.78 0.59
N ILE A 283 -19.56 -2.60 1.35
CA ILE A 283 -19.23 -3.44 2.51
C ILE A 283 -20.33 -3.34 3.57
N VAL A 284 -20.71 -2.13 3.98
CA VAL A 284 -21.80 -1.92 4.96
C VAL A 284 -23.10 -2.56 4.49
N ARG A 285 -23.47 -2.38 3.21
CA ARG A 285 -24.66 -2.99 2.63
C ARG A 285 -24.62 -4.52 2.69
N PHE A 286 -23.51 -5.13 2.30
CA PHE A 286 -23.35 -6.59 2.36
C PHE A 286 -23.52 -7.13 3.77
N LEU A 287 -22.99 -6.45 4.78
CA LEU A 287 -22.99 -6.96 6.14
C LEU A 287 -24.32 -6.70 6.87
N SER A 288 -24.95 -5.54 6.64
CA SER A 288 -26.06 -5.04 7.46
C SER A 288 -27.39 -4.83 6.75
N GLU A 289 -27.44 -4.89 5.41
CA GLU A 289 -28.67 -4.60 4.65
C GLU A 289 -29.12 -5.76 3.75
N ASP A 290 -28.18 -6.43 3.08
CA ASP A 290 -28.49 -7.54 2.17
C ASP A 290 -28.95 -8.77 2.98
N GLN A 291 -30.26 -9.07 2.92
CA GLN A 291 -30.85 -10.23 3.58
C GLN A 291 -30.58 -11.51 2.78
N PHE A 292 -29.52 -12.23 3.12
CA PHE A 292 -29.16 -13.51 2.48
C PHE A 292 -30.01 -14.69 2.97
N ASN A 293 -30.51 -14.64 4.21
CA ASN A 293 -31.31 -15.71 4.81
C ASN A 293 -32.62 -15.20 5.42
N PRO A 294 -33.45 -14.46 4.67
CA PRO A 294 -34.64 -13.81 5.22
C PRO A 294 -35.59 -14.85 5.82
N GLY A 295 -35.94 -14.65 7.09
CA GLY A 295 -36.81 -15.55 7.85
C GLY A 295 -36.27 -16.99 7.98
N GLN A 296 -34.95 -17.16 7.93
CA GLN A 296 -34.27 -18.46 7.97
C GLN A 296 -34.78 -19.43 6.89
N SER A 297 -35.07 -18.90 5.70
CA SER A 297 -35.66 -19.65 4.59
C SER A 297 -34.64 -20.54 3.85
N MET A 298 -33.36 -20.18 3.89
CA MET A 298 -32.28 -20.91 3.22
C MET A 298 -31.62 -21.93 4.16
N VAL A 299 -31.35 -21.51 5.40
CA VAL A 299 -30.69 -22.35 6.42
C VAL A 299 -31.17 -21.98 7.82
N LYS A 300 -31.19 -22.97 8.71
CA LYS A 300 -31.49 -22.82 10.13
C LYS A 300 -30.30 -23.29 10.95
N SER A 301 -29.95 -22.57 12.00
CA SER A 301 -28.89 -22.92 12.93
C SER A 301 -29.17 -22.30 14.31
N ASP A 302 -28.66 -22.94 15.35
CA ASP A 302 -28.79 -22.47 16.73
C ASP A 302 -27.89 -21.27 17.04
N VAL A 303 -26.93 -20.95 16.15
CA VAL A 303 -26.06 -19.75 16.29
C VAL A 303 -26.65 -18.51 15.66
N ILE A 304 -27.74 -18.64 14.89
CA ILE A 304 -28.46 -17.47 14.34
C ILE A 304 -29.27 -16.84 15.46
N ALA A 305 -29.14 -15.53 15.63
CA ALA A 305 -29.89 -14.77 16.63
C ALA A 305 -31.41 -15.01 16.51
N GLU A 306 -32.12 -15.08 17.66
CA GLU A 306 -33.56 -15.35 17.70
C GLU A 306 -34.37 -14.26 16.96
N ASP A 307 -33.90 -13.01 17.05
CA ASP A 307 -34.44 -11.83 16.38
C ASP A 307 -33.69 -11.46 15.09
N GLY A 308 -32.87 -12.37 14.57
CA GLY A 308 -32.12 -12.20 13.34
C GLY A 308 -33.01 -11.87 12.13
N ASP A 309 -32.56 -10.94 11.30
CA ASP A 309 -33.29 -10.41 10.16
C ASP A 309 -32.85 -11.01 8.81
N GLY A 310 -31.90 -11.96 8.84
CA GLY A 310 -31.35 -12.62 7.66
C GLY A 310 -30.14 -11.92 7.05
N THR A 311 -29.68 -10.79 7.61
CA THR A 311 -28.37 -10.19 7.30
C THR A 311 -27.26 -10.84 8.12
N ILE A 312 -25.99 -10.65 7.75
CA ILE A 312 -24.86 -11.26 8.47
C ILE A 312 -24.72 -10.64 9.86
N LEU A 313 -24.83 -9.32 9.94
CA LEU A 313 -24.78 -8.55 11.19
C LEU A 313 -26.00 -8.84 12.07
N GLY A 314 -27.22 -8.74 11.51
CA GLY A 314 -28.45 -8.94 12.26
C GLY A 314 -28.60 -10.36 12.80
N ASP A 315 -28.04 -11.36 12.12
CA ASP A 315 -28.05 -12.75 12.60
C ASP A 315 -26.93 -13.06 13.62
N GLY A 316 -26.06 -12.09 13.95
CA GLY A 316 -24.99 -12.24 14.95
C GLY A 316 -23.77 -13.07 14.48
N LEU A 317 -23.53 -13.12 13.17
CA LEU A 317 -22.54 -14.03 12.58
C LEU A 317 -21.15 -13.39 12.37
N ILE A 318 -21.02 -12.09 12.58
CA ILE A 318 -19.80 -11.30 12.39
C ILE A 318 -19.55 -10.43 13.61
N ASP A 319 -18.27 -10.20 13.95
CA ASP A 319 -17.84 -9.44 15.12
C ASP A 319 -17.13 -8.13 14.75
N GLY A 320 -16.53 -8.02 13.56
CA GLY A 320 -15.82 -6.80 13.17
C GLY A 320 -15.53 -6.65 11.67
N ILE A 321 -15.02 -5.48 11.30
CA ILE A 321 -14.56 -5.15 9.95
C ILE A 321 -13.06 -4.86 9.97
N GLY A 322 -12.32 -5.51 9.08
CA GLY A 322 -10.90 -5.31 8.85
C GLY A 322 -10.68 -4.34 7.69
N MET A 323 -9.95 -3.27 7.96
CA MET A 323 -9.49 -2.28 7.00
C MET A 323 -8.04 -2.59 6.64
N GLN A 324 -7.76 -3.11 5.45
CA GLN A 324 -6.39 -3.52 5.09
C GLN A 324 -5.41 -2.35 5.25
N GLY A 325 -5.71 -1.15 4.74
CA GLY A 325 -4.82 0.00 4.95
C GLY A 325 -3.53 -0.07 4.12
N HIS A 326 -3.59 -0.63 2.90
CA HIS A 326 -2.53 -0.44 1.91
C HIS A 326 -2.59 0.98 1.34
N LEU A 327 -1.77 1.89 1.89
CA LEU A 327 -1.82 3.32 1.63
C LEU A 327 -0.54 3.83 0.95
N ASP A 328 -0.56 5.07 0.51
CA ASP A 328 0.65 5.83 0.13
C ASP A 328 0.76 7.07 1.01
N ALA A 329 1.96 7.64 1.14
CA ALA A 329 2.19 8.84 1.95
C ALA A 329 1.41 10.09 1.47
N THR A 330 0.73 10.01 0.31
CA THR A 330 -0.15 11.04 -0.22
C THR A 330 -1.65 10.76 0.04
N GLN A 331 -1.96 9.71 0.81
CA GLN A 331 -3.33 9.30 1.05
C GLN A 331 -4.12 10.36 1.84
N ASN A 332 -5.41 10.49 1.55
CA ASN A 332 -6.29 11.39 2.30
C ASN A 332 -6.71 10.74 3.64
N ILE A 333 -6.18 11.28 4.74
CA ILE A 333 -6.44 10.81 6.11
C ILE A 333 -7.91 11.07 6.53
N GLU A 334 -8.51 12.19 6.11
CA GLU A 334 -9.92 12.49 6.43
C GLU A 334 -10.89 11.54 5.72
N GLU A 335 -10.58 11.11 4.51
CA GLU A 335 -11.37 10.10 3.81
C GLU A 335 -11.27 8.75 4.52
N TYR A 336 -10.06 8.38 4.96
CA TYR A 336 -9.82 7.14 5.70
C TYR A 336 -10.59 7.11 7.03
N THR A 337 -10.46 8.16 7.84
CA THR A 337 -11.14 8.29 9.15
C THR A 337 -12.67 8.32 9.00
N ARG A 338 -13.20 8.94 7.93
CA ARG A 338 -14.65 8.88 7.65
C ARG A 338 -15.16 7.46 7.38
N ALA A 339 -14.35 6.62 6.73
CA ALA A 339 -14.72 5.22 6.53
C ALA A 339 -14.61 4.43 7.83
N LEU A 340 -13.59 4.69 8.65
CA LEU A 340 -13.45 4.13 9.99
C LEU A 340 -14.70 4.44 10.86
N GLU A 341 -15.10 5.72 10.95
CA GLU A 341 -16.33 6.14 11.65
C GLU A 341 -17.58 5.43 11.12
N LYS A 342 -17.66 5.20 9.80
CA LYS A 342 -18.78 4.50 9.16
C LYS A 342 -18.83 3.03 9.57
N TYR A 343 -17.68 2.36 9.63
CA TYR A 343 -17.60 0.96 10.05
C TYR A 343 -17.90 0.82 11.54
N ASP A 344 -17.37 1.72 12.36
CA ASP A 344 -17.71 1.78 13.78
C ASP A 344 -19.23 1.96 14.00
N ALA A 345 -19.85 2.90 13.29
CA ALA A 345 -21.31 3.08 13.36
C ALA A 345 -22.11 1.85 12.89
N CYS A 346 -21.51 0.97 12.09
CA CYS A 346 -22.12 -0.27 11.61
C CYS A 346 -21.98 -1.41 12.63
N ILE A 347 -20.77 -1.65 13.15
CA ILE A 347 -20.45 -2.87 13.92
C ILE A 347 -19.75 -2.61 15.26
N GLY A 348 -19.18 -1.43 15.49
CA GLY A 348 -18.53 -1.04 16.75
C GLY A 348 -17.20 -1.74 17.07
N ASN A 349 -16.65 -2.50 16.11
CA ASN A 349 -15.35 -3.16 16.23
C ASN A 349 -14.65 -3.16 14.87
N VAL A 350 -13.55 -2.41 14.76
CA VAL A 350 -12.79 -2.22 13.55
C VAL A 350 -11.32 -2.50 13.83
N HIS A 351 -10.67 -3.22 12.92
CA HIS A 351 -9.21 -3.36 12.91
C HIS A 351 -8.65 -2.71 11.65
N ILE A 352 -7.45 -2.13 11.74
CA ILE A 352 -6.59 -1.91 10.58
C ILE A 352 -5.66 -3.13 10.48
N THR A 353 -5.72 -3.87 9.38
CA THR A 353 -5.25 -5.27 9.35
C THR A 353 -3.96 -5.49 8.57
N GLU A 354 -3.61 -4.61 7.64
CA GLU A 354 -2.51 -4.80 6.67
C GLU A 354 -1.80 -3.47 6.34
N LEU A 355 -1.59 -2.61 7.35
CA LEU A 355 -1.08 -1.27 7.17
C LEU A 355 0.32 -1.27 6.55
N ASP A 356 0.44 -0.63 5.39
CA ASP A 356 1.71 -0.27 4.79
C ASP A 356 1.57 1.07 4.05
N VAL A 357 2.58 1.94 4.10
CA VAL A 357 2.49 3.31 3.56
C VAL A 357 3.60 3.51 2.53
N GLY A 358 3.28 3.31 1.26
CA GLY A 358 4.22 3.42 0.16
C GLY A 358 4.76 4.84 -0.06
N ILE A 359 6.03 4.88 -0.47
CA ILE A 359 6.70 6.06 -1.02
C ILE A 359 7.37 5.68 -2.35
N GLY A 360 7.04 6.42 -3.41
CA GLY A 360 7.53 6.18 -4.79
C GLY A 360 9.00 6.56 -5.01
N GLY A 361 9.90 6.19 -4.09
CA GLY A 361 11.33 6.49 -4.19
C GLY A 361 12.11 6.35 -2.87
N ASN A 362 13.41 6.67 -2.93
CA ASN A 362 14.38 6.52 -1.83
C ASN A 362 15.03 7.86 -1.43
N SER A 363 14.37 9.00 -1.69
CA SER A 363 14.91 10.31 -1.32
C SER A 363 14.64 10.64 0.14
N GLU A 364 15.49 11.45 0.77
CA GLU A 364 15.26 11.94 2.14
C GLU A 364 13.90 12.64 2.27
N ALA A 365 13.48 13.38 1.22
CA ALA A 365 12.16 14.01 1.16
C ALA A 365 11.01 12.99 1.12
N ALA A 366 11.16 11.85 0.42
CA ALA A 366 10.15 10.81 0.40
C ALA A 366 10.01 10.16 1.78
N PHE A 367 11.12 9.83 2.45
CA PHE A 367 11.09 9.31 3.82
C PHE A 367 10.54 10.32 4.83
N ALA A 368 10.81 11.62 4.65
CA ALA A 368 10.20 12.69 5.43
C ALA A 368 8.67 12.75 5.26
N LYS A 369 8.18 12.66 4.01
CA LYS A 369 6.74 12.60 3.73
C LYS A 369 6.08 11.39 4.39
N GLN A 370 6.73 10.23 4.32
CA GLN A 370 6.26 9.01 4.98
C GLN A 370 6.14 9.21 6.50
N ALA A 371 7.17 9.79 7.12
CA ALA A 371 7.19 10.07 8.55
C ALA A 371 6.04 11.00 8.97
N LEU A 372 5.87 12.12 8.26
CA LEU A 372 4.77 13.06 8.52
C LEU A 372 3.41 12.40 8.34
N PHE A 373 3.25 11.55 7.32
CA PHE A 373 2.02 10.80 7.12
C PHE A 373 1.73 9.88 8.31
N TYR A 374 2.70 9.06 8.75
CA TYR A 374 2.52 8.18 9.91
C TYR A 374 2.16 8.96 11.17
N TYR A 375 2.85 10.07 11.45
CA TYR A 375 2.54 10.91 12.61
C TYR A 375 1.09 11.43 12.58
N ASN A 376 0.69 12.06 11.46
CA ASN A 376 -0.65 12.63 11.30
C ASN A 376 -1.73 11.54 11.32
N PHE A 377 -1.45 10.40 10.67
CA PHE A 377 -2.40 9.29 10.58
C PHE A 377 -2.65 8.68 11.96
N PHE A 378 -1.60 8.32 12.71
CA PHE A 378 -1.78 7.75 14.05
C PHE A 378 -2.37 8.75 15.04
N THR A 379 -2.00 10.03 14.95
CA THR A 379 -2.65 11.09 15.74
C THR A 379 -4.16 11.13 15.47
N ALA A 380 -4.57 11.11 14.19
CA ALA A 380 -5.98 11.11 13.82
C ALA A 380 -6.71 9.84 14.31
N LEU A 381 -6.09 8.67 14.20
CA LEU A 381 -6.67 7.41 14.69
C LEU A 381 -6.85 7.41 16.21
N MET A 382 -5.86 7.88 16.97
CA MET A 382 -5.97 8.04 18.42
C MET A 382 -7.06 9.04 18.80
N ASP A 383 -7.22 10.13 18.04
CA ASP A 383 -8.31 11.09 18.23
C ASP A 383 -9.69 10.48 17.95
N GLU A 384 -9.80 9.56 16.98
CA GLU A 384 -11.03 8.79 16.77
C GLU A 384 -11.33 7.85 17.94
N VAL A 385 -10.33 7.14 18.45
CA VAL A 385 -10.48 6.28 19.64
C VAL A 385 -10.91 7.10 20.85
N ASP A 386 -10.32 8.29 21.07
CA ASP A 386 -10.72 9.21 22.14
C ASP A 386 -12.17 9.71 22.02
N LYS A 387 -12.74 9.72 20.80
CA LYS A 387 -14.17 10.01 20.55
C LYS A 387 -15.08 8.79 20.80
N GLY A 388 -14.50 7.61 21.02
CA GLY A 388 -15.21 6.37 21.29
C GLY A 388 -15.38 5.46 20.07
N VAL A 389 -14.64 5.70 18.98
CA VAL A 389 -14.59 4.78 17.82
C VAL A 389 -13.92 3.47 18.26
N GLY A 390 -14.56 2.33 17.97
CA GLY A 390 -14.11 0.99 18.31
C GLY A 390 -12.97 0.46 17.45
N LEU A 391 -11.88 1.22 17.29
CA LEU A 391 -10.63 0.75 16.68
C LEU A 391 -9.78 0.06 17.74
N SER A 392 -9.56 -1.25 17.61
CA SER A 392 -8.93 -2.06 18.68
C SER A 392 -7.63 -2.76 18.27
N CYS A 393 -7.25 -2.73 16.98
CA CYS A 393 -5.99 -3.28 16.49
C CYS A 393 -5.52 -2.57 15.21
N ILE A 394 -4.21 -2.32 15.11
CA ILE A 394 -3.52 -1.92 13.88
C ILE A 394 -2.37 -2.89 13.63
N THR A 395 -2.37 -3.57 12.49
CA THR A 395 -1.31 -4.52 12.09
C THR A 395 -0.54 -3.96 10.90
N PHE A 396 0.78 -3.87 10.99
CA PHE A 396 1.68 -3.53 9.88
C PHE A 396 1.90 -4.74 8.97
N TRP A 397 1.88 -4.57 7.65
CA TRP A 397 2.00 -5.69 6.71
C TRP A 397 3.45 -6.06 6.35
N GLY A 398 4.22 -6.34 7.40
CA GLY A 398 5.62 -6.78 7.34
C GLY A 398 6.50 -6.04 8.35
N LEU A 399 7.68 -6.58 8.62
CA LEU A 399 8.65 -5.93 9.52
C LEU A 399 9.59 -4.97 8.76
N THR A 400 10.24 -5.45 7.70
CA THR A 400 11.30 -4.72 6.99
C THR A 400 10.99 -4.51 5.52
N ASP A 401 11.42 -3.38 4.95
CA ASP A 401 11.12 -3.00 3.56
C ASP A 401 11.55 -4.03 2.50
N ASP A 402 12.62 -4.79 2.75
CA ASP A 402 13.09 -5.85 1.86
C ASP A 402 12.19 -7.09 1.86
N ALA A 403 11.48 -7.34 2.96
CA ALA A 403 10.51 -8.43 3.10
C ALA A 403 9.13 -8.05 2.54
N SER A 404 8.79 -6.76 2.49
CA SER A 404 7.49 -6.28 2.02
C SER A 404 7.08 -6.83 0.64
N TRP A 405 5.79 -7.11 0.47
CA TRP A 405 5.20 -7.51 -0.81
C TRP A 405 5.21 -6.38 -1.85
N ARG A 406 5.18 -5.11 -1.39
CA ARG A 406 5.25 -3.91 -2.25
C ARG A 406 6.70 -3.52 -2.53
N LYS A 407 7.39 -4.36 -3.29
CA LYS A 407 8.81 -4.17 -3.63
C LYS A 407 9.05 -2.78 -4.24
N GLY A 408 10.01 -2.05 -3.68
CA GLY A 408 10.40 -0.70 -4.16
C GLY A 408 9.56 0.46 -3.61
N ALA A 409 8.51 0.19 -2.83
CA ALA A 409 7.69 1.22 -2.21
C ALA A 409 8.21 1.67 -0.83
N ASN A 410 9.21 0.98 -0.28
CA ASN A 410 9.75 1.17 1.08
C ASN A 410 8.67 1.47 2.14
N PRO A 411 7.64 0.62 2.30
CA PRO A 411 6.40 1.06 2.94
C PRO A 411 6.34 0.86 4.46
N LEU A 412 7.35 0.22 5.06
CA LEU A 412 7.35 -0.24 6.45
C LEU A 412 8.19 0.65 7.38
N LEU A 413 8.34 0.26 8.63
CA LEU A 413 9.00 1.07 9.68
C LEU A 413 10.52 0.87 9.74
N PHE A 414 11.02 -0.26 9.25
CA PHE A 414 12.43 -0.64 9.38
C PHE A 414 13.07 -0.95 8.02
N ASN A 415 14.35 -0.61 7.90
CA ASN A 415 15.18 -1.02 6.77
C ASN A 415 15.54 -2.52 6.88
N TYR A 416 16.18 -3.07 5.83
CA TYR A 416 16.56 -4.49 5.76
C TYR A 416 17.48 -4.95 6.92
N ASP A 417 18.25 -4.03 7.50
CA ASP A 417 19.17 -4.29 8.62
C ASP A 417 18.55 -3.96 9.99
N LEU A 418 17.23 -3.81 10.07
CA LEU A 418 16.48 -3.41 11.26
C LEU A 418 16.76 -2.00 11.76
N SER A 419 17.53 -1.19 11.04
CA SER A 419 17.62 0.23 11.37
C SER A 419 16.25 0.89 11.20
N ALA A 420 15.81 1.60 12.24
CA ALA A 420 14.60 2.40 12.24
C ALA A 420 14.65 3.47 11.15
N LYS A 421 13.52 3.66 10.46
CA LYS A 421 13.30 4.78 9.54
C LYS A 421 12.66 5.94 10.30
N ASN A 422 12.68 7.14 9.71
CA ASN A 422 11.95 8.30 10.24
C ASN A 422 10.45 8.02 10.48
N ALA A 423 9.86 7.05 9.76
CA ALA A 423 8.50 6.57 9.96
C ALA A 423 8.28 5.96 11.36
N TYR A 424 9.26 5.19 11.87
CA TYR A 424 9.22 4.63 13.22
C TYR A 424 9.29 5.74 14.28
N ASP A 425 10.23 6.67 14.15
CA ASP A 425 10.38 7.77 15.10
C ASP A 425 9.12 8.64 15.15
N ALA A 426 8.51 8.91 13.98
CA ALA A 426 7.25 9.65 13.88
C ALA A 426 6.09 8.94 14.57
N LEU A 427 6.04 7.61 14.47
CA LEU A 427 5.05 6.78 15.14
C LEU A 427 5.18 6.86 16.66
N VAL A 428 6.41 6.75 17.18
CA VAL A 428 6.72 6.90 18.61
C VAL A 428 6.32 8.28 19.13
N MET A 429 6.59 9.35 18.37
CA MET A 429 6.18 10.71 18.73
C MET A 429 4.65 10.83 18.80
N ALA A 430 3.93 10.29 17.81
CA ALA A 430 2.47 10.34 17.77
C ALA A 430 1.84 9.62 18.97
N GLY A 431 2.28 8.38 19.25
CA GLY A 431 1.78 7.59 20.37
C GLY A 431 2.03 8.24 21.73
N ASN A 432 3.17 8.90 21.89
CA ASN A 432 3.47 9.67 23.10
C ASN A 432 2.82 11.07 23.16
N ARG A 433 1.98 11.43 22.17
CA ARG A 433 1.37 12.77 22.03
C ARG A 433 2.41 13.89 22.07
N GLN A 434 3.60 13.66 21.53
CA GLN A 434 4.69 14.64 21.45
C GLN A 434 4.50 15.54 20.24
N GLU A 435 4.98 16.78 20.33
CA GLU A 435 5.02 17.65 19.16
C GLU A 435 5.97 17.06 18.12
N PHE A 436 5.51 16.95 16.87
CA PHE A 436 6.34 16.50 15.77
C PHE A 436 7.33 17.59 15.39
N GLU A 437 8.49 17.58 16.04
CA GLU A 437 9.61 18.45 15.70
C GLU A 437 10.55 17.71 14.73
N MET A 438 10.54 18.14 13.47
CA MET A 438 11.46 17.66 12.45
C MET A 438 12.84 18.35 12.58
N GLU A 439 13.63 18.03 13.62
CA GLU A 439 15.05 18.39 13.61
C GLU A 439 15.78 17.61 12.51
N GLY A 440 16.01 18.25 11.35
CA GLY A 440 16.79 17.67 10.25
C GLY A 440 16.12 17.66 8.87
N ILE A 441 14.90 18.19 8.74
CA ILE A 441 14.25 18.39 7.42
C ILE A 441 14.16 19.89 7.08
N ASP A 442 15.08 20.69 7.63
CA ASP A 442 15.36 22.07 7.19
C ASP A 442 16.24 22.09 5.91
N ALA A 443 16.07 21.10 5.03
CA ALA A 443 16.81 20.95 3.78
C ALA A 443 15.97 20.44 2.59
N ALA A 444 14.63 20.44 2.69
CA ALA A 444 13.78 20.43 1.49
C ALA A 444 13.51 21.86 0.96
N GLY A 445 13.93 22.89 1.68
CA GLY A 445 14.04 24.26 1.19
C GLY A 445 15.40 24.53 0.53
N ASN A 446 15.69 23.87 -0.59
CA ASN A 446 16.70 24.32 -1.55
C ASN A 446 16.63 23.51 -2.85
N SER A 447 15.48 23.50 -3.53
CA SER A 447 15.50 23.15 -4.94
C SER A 447 16.18 24.30 -5.71
N THR A 448 17.41 24.07 -6.16
CA THR A 448 17.92 24.79 -7.32
C THR A 448 17.11 24.34 -8.53
N ASN A 449 16.67 25.29 -9.37
CA ASN A 449 15.96 25.09 -10.63
C ASN A 449 15.92 23.65 -11.14
N LEU A 450 14.73 23.06 -11.19
CA LEU A 450 14.47 21.78 -11.83
C LEU A 450 14.57 21.96 -13.34
N ARG A 451 15.32 21.08 -14.00
CA ARG A 451 15.37 20.98 -15.45
C ARG A 451 15.36 19.50 -15.83
N ILE A 452 14.37 19.12 -16.62
CA ILE A 452 14.13 17.78 -17.11
C ILE A 452 14.11 17.86 -18.62
N ASP A 453 15.25 17.57 -19.25
CA ASP A 453 15.39 17.51 -20.72
C ASP A 453 15.24 16.08 -21.25
N PHE A 454 15.01 15.09 -20.38
CA PHE A 454 14.87 13.66 -20.69
C PHE A 454 16.06 13.01 -21.44
N GLU A 455 17.08 13.80 -21.79
CA GLU A 455 18.22 13.37 -22.58
C GLU A 455 19.25 12.58 -21.75
N PRO A 456 19.91 11.57 -22.34
CA PRO A 456 20.97 10.85 -21.65
C PRO A 456 22.19 11.76 -21.46
N ALA A 457 22.75 11.75 -20.25
CA ALA A 457 23.98 12.47 -19.93
C ALA A 457 25.14 12.03 -20.85
N GLY A 458 25.94 13.00 -21.34
CA GLY A 458 27.01 12.76 -22.31
C GLY A 458 28.06 11.74 -21.88
N GLU A 459 28.64 11.04 -22.86
CA GLU A 459 29.57 9.89 -22.79
C GLU A 459 30.72 10.01 -21.74
N SER A 460 30.42 9.78 -20.46
CA SER A 460 31.38 9.33 -19.44
C SER A 460 30.73 8.65 -18.25
N GLU A 461 29.41 8.74 -18.13
CA GLU A 461 28.62 8.02 -17.14
C GLU A 461 27.65 7.09 -17.88
N GLY A 462 27.66 5.81 -17.52
CA GLY A 462 26.86 4.78 -18.20
C GLY A 462 25.36 5.12 -18.18
N PHE A 463 24.62 4.52 -19.11
CA PHE A 463 23.17 4.62 -19.23
C PHE A 463 22.45 4.73 -17.87
N ASN A 464 22.04 5.95 -17.49
CA ASN A 464 21.09 6.13 -16.41
C ASN A 464 19.70 5.95 -17.02
N ILE A 465 19.05 4.84 -16.71
CA ILE A 465 17.61 4.72 -16.92
C ILE A 465 16.98 5.71 -15.96
N VAL A 466 16.53 6.86 -16.49
CA VAL A 466 15.79 7.85 -15.72
C VAL A 466 14.43 7.24 -15.39
N ASN A 467 14.18 6.91 -14.13
CA ASN A 467 12.84 6.57 -13.67
C ASN A 467 12.03 7.88 -13.57
N LEU A 468 10.94 8.01 -14.33
CA LEU A 468 10.10 9.20 -14.35
C LEU A 468 9.52 9.52 -12.96
N GLU A 469 9.24 8.51 -12.15
CA GLU A 469 8.76 8.67 -10.78
C GLU A 469 9.83 9.27 -9.86
N GLN A 470 11.12 8.96 -10.09
CA GLN A 470 12.23 9.59 -9.36
C GLN A 470 12.40 11.07 -9.70
N LEU A 471 11.91 11.51 -10.87
CA LEU A 471 11.84 12.92 -11.26
C LEU A 471 10.59 13.63 -10.73
N GLY A 472 9.72 12.92 -10.01
CA GLY A 472 8.43 13.42 -9.53
C GLY A 472 7.34 13.48 -10.62
N LEU A 473 7.59 12.94 -11.82
CA LEU A 473 6.61 12.91 -12.91
C LEU A 473 5.79 11.61 -12.85
N THR A 474 4.52 11.73 -12.48
CA THR A 474 3.61 10.59 -12.27
C THR A 474 2.33 10.72 -13.09
N SER A 475 1.59 9.61 -13.17
CA SER A 475 0.24 9.64 -13.72
C SER A 475 -0.69 10.48 -12.84
N ARG A 476 -1.74 11.05 -13.46
CA ARG A 476 -2.79 11.82 -12.79
C ARG A 476 -4.14 11.43 -13.39
N GLY A 477 -5.17 11.34 -12.55
CA GLY A 477 -6.54 11.09 -13.00
C GLY A 477 -7.41 10.55 -11.87
N THR A 478 -8.73 10.77 -11.99
CA THR A 478 -9.69 10.43 -10.93
C THR A 478 -10.29 9.03 -11.07
N GLY A 479 -10.32 8.50 -12.30
CA GLY A 479 -10.78 7.14 -12.61
C GLY A 479 -9.84 6.36 -13.52
N HIS A 480 -9.03 7.05 -14.32
CA HIS A 480 -8.09 6.45 -15.25
C HIS A 480 -6.69 7.01 -15.04
N GLN A 481 -5.69 6.13 -15.04
CA GLN A 481 -4.29 6.53 -14.99
C GLN A 481 -3.71 6.45 -16.40
N SER A 482 -3.02 7.50 -16.82
CA SER A 482 -2.18 7.45 -18.02
C SER A 482 -1.00 6.50 -17.81
N LYS A 483 -0.48 5.96 -18.90
CA LYS A 483 0.79 5.23 -18.90
C LYS A 483 1.90 6.15 -19.39
N LEU A 484 2.86 6.45 -18.53
CA LEU A 484 4.04 7.24 -18.87
C LEU A 484 5.12 6.35 -19.48
N MET A 485 5.61 6.71 -20.67
CA MET A 485 6.63 5.96 -21.39
C MET A 485 7.68 6.91 -21.98
N LEU A 486 8.95 6.67 -21.67
CA LEU A 486 10.04 7.36 -22.33
C LEU A 486 10.20 6.84 -23.78
N LEU A 487 10.18 7.74 -24.76
CA LEU A 487 10.32 7.42 -26.18
C LEU A 487 11.59 8.01 -26.78
N THR A 488 12.13 7.35 -27.80
CA THR A 488 13.41 7.73 -28.44
C THR A 488 13.27 8.25 -29.88
N VAL A 489 12.04 8.41 -30.36
CA VAL A 489 11.73 8.68 -31.79
C VAL A 489 10.95 9.97 -32.01
N GLU A 490 10.32 10.49 -30.96
CA GLU A 490 9.52 11.72 -30.97
C GLU A 490 10.08 12.58 -29.83
N ASN A 491 10.76 13.68 -30.13
CA ASN A 491 11.34 14.62 -29.15
C ASN A 491 11.37 16.04 -29.73
N HIS A 492 11.48 17.03 -28.86
CA HIS A 492 11.63 18.44 -29.22
C HIS A 492 13.12 18.82 -29.41
N THR A 493 14.03 18.19 -28.66
CA THR A 493 15.41 18.67 -28.53
C THR A 493 16.36 18.21 -29.65
N GLU A 494 16.91 19.15 -30.44
CA GLU A 494 17.93 18.89 -31.48
C GLU A 494 19.33 18.45 -30.96
N LYS A 495 19.54 18.40 -29.63
CA LYS A 495 20.89 18.33 -29.02
C LYS A 495 21.42 16.91 -28.77
N ALA A 496 20.59 15.88 -28.86
CA ALA A 496 21.00 14.49 -28.67
C ALA A 496 20.38 13.58 -29.75
N ASN A 497 21.13 12.57 -30.18
CA ASN A 497 20.63 11.54 -31.09
C ASN A 497 21.04 10.15 -30.58
N PRO A 498 20.08 9.30 -30.16
CA PRO A 498 18.64 9.57 -30.12
C PRO A 498 18.27 10.58 -29.02
N GLY A 499 17.29 11.44 -29.30
CA GLY A 499 16.69 12.34 -28.31
C GLY A 499 15.46 11.71 -27.65
N TYR A 500 15.04 12.17 -26.47
CA TYR A 500 14.01 11.52 -25.65
C TYR A 500 12.86 12.45 -25.28
N SER A 501 11.64 11.90 -25.16
CA SER A 501 10.49 12.59 -24.55
C SER A 501 9.61 11.62 -23.78
N VAL A 502 8.69 12.15 -22.96
CA VAL A 502 7.69 11.33 -22.27
C VAL A 502 6.40 11.31 -23.04
N LYS A 503 5.98 10.13 -23.49
CA LYS A 503 4.62 9.89 -23.94
C LYS A 503 3.73 9.61 -22.74
N VAL A 504 2.72 10.45 -22.56
CA VAL A 504 1.59 10.24 -21.67
C VAL A 504 0.52 9.52 -22.50
N SER A 505 0.41 8.21 -22.35
CA SER A 505 -0.56 7.42 -23.10
C SER A 505 -1.89 7.31 -22.37
N ARG A 506 -2.98 7.65 -23.06
CA ARG A 506 -4.27 7.97 -22.42
C ARG A 506 -5.38 7.11 -23.02
N SER A 507 -6.32 6.72 -22.17
CA SER A 507 -7.54 6.03 -22.60
C SER A 507 -8.79 6.89 -22.48
N GLU A 508 -8.72 7.97 -21.68
CA GLU A 508 -9.82 8.87 -21.32
C GLU A 508 -9.26 10.28 -21.05
N THR A 509 -10.13 11.28 -21.03
CA THR A 509 -9.74 12.69 -20.83
C THR A 509 -9.08 12.96 -19.48
N ASP A 510 -9.47 12.25 -18.41
CA ASP A 510 -8.92 12.46 -17.08
C ASP A 510 -7.57 11.74 -16.84
N ALA A 511 -7.16 10.83 -17.73
CA ALA A 511 -5.90 10.11 -17.64
C ALA A 511 -4.75 11.00 -18.10
N THR A 512 -4.15 11.80 -17.23
CA THR A 512 -3.10 12.76 -17.59
C THR A 512 -1.82 12.56 -16.78
N ALA A 513 -0.97 13.59 -16.66
CA ALA A 513 0.30 13.52 -15.94
C ALA A 513 0.45 14.71 -14.99
N LYS A 514 1.28 14.54 -13.97
CA LYS A 514 1.67 15.62 -13.06
C LYS A 514 3.11 15.50 -12.58
N LEU A 515 3.68 16.61 -12.17
CA LEU A 515 5.03 16.77 -11.65
C LEU A 515 4.99 17.30 -10.22
N ASP A 516 5.58 16.57 -9.27
CA ASP A 516 5.69 17.00 -7.87
C ASP A 516 6.55 18.25 -7.72
N LEU A 517 5.97 19.32 -7.18
CA LEU A 517 6.63 20.60 -6.89
C LEU A 517 6.67 20.92 -5.40
N SER A 518 6.42 19.94 -4.53
CA SER A 518 6.43 20.15 -3.07
C SER A 518 7.78 20.70 -2.56
N GLY A 519 8.90 20.45 -3.27
CA GLY A 519 10.20 21.05 -2.94
C GLY A 519 10.32 22.57 -3.18
N PHE A 520 9.29 23.21 -3.74
CA PHE A 520 9.20 24.65 -4.00
C PHE A 520 8.15 25.36 -3.13
N ILE A 521 7.65 24.69 -2.08
CA ILE A 521 6.66 25.27 -1.14
C ILE A 521 7.19 26.59 -0.54
N GLY A 522 6.33 27.62 -0.54
CA GLY A 522 6.65 28.96 -0.07
C GLY A 522 7.37 29.85 -1.09
N GLU A 523 7.59 29.38 -2.32
CA GLU A 523 8.36 30.10 -3.34
C GLU A 523 7.50 30.57 -4.51
N TYR A 524 7.92 31.68 -5.13
CA TYR A 524 7.47 32.05 -6.47
C TYR A 524 8.24 31.24 -7.50
N VAL A 525 7.51 30.59 -8.40
CA VAL A 525 8.05 29.62 -9.34
C VAL A 525 7.66 30.01 -10.76
N LYS A 526 8.60 29.86 -11.69
CA LYS A 526 8.36 29.89 -13.14
C LYS A 526 8.51 28.49 -13.69
N PHE A 527 7.57 28.07 -14.54
CA PHE A 527 7.69 26.87 -15.34
C PHE A 527 7.82 27.18 -16.83
N ASP A 528 8.48 26.29 -17.56
CA ASP A 528 8.51 26.20 -19.03
C ASP A 528 8.39 24.71 -19.39
N VAL A 529 7.57 24.35 -20.38
CA VAL A 529 7.38 22.96 -20.83
C VAL A 529 7.07 22.89 -22.31
N TRP A 530 7.62 21.90 -23.01
CA TRP A 530 7.24 21.58 -24.39
C TRP A 530 6.20 20.46 -24.41
N ILE A 531 5.08 20.71 -25.07
CA ILE A 531 3.96 19.77 -25.17
C ILE A 531 3.61 19.55 -26.64
N LYS A 532 3.32 18.31 -27.02
CA LYS A 532 2.75 17.95 -28.33
C LYS A 532 1.55 17.05 -28.16
N THR A 533 0.47 17.32 -28.89
CA THR A 533 -0.72 16.47 -28.93
C THR A 533 -1.54 16.72 -30.20
N ASP A 534 -2.31 15.72 -30.63
CA ASP A 534 -3.31 15.87 -31.71
C ASP A 534 -4.67 16.38 -31.19
N ASP A 535 -4.87 16.42 -29.87
CA ASP A 535 -6.10 16.97 -29.26
C ASP A 535 -6.19 18.50 -29.48
N PRO A 536 -7.39 19.10 -29.58
CA PRO A 536 -7.55 20.50 -29.94
C PRO A 536 -6.96 21.54 -28.98
N ALA A 537 -6.83 21.24 -27.68
CA ALA A 537 -6.32 22.17 -26.68
C ALA A 537 -5.41 21.49 -25.65
N VAL A 538 -4.46 22.27 -25.12
CA VAL A 538 -3.53 21.86 -24.05
C VAL A 538 -3.68 22.82 -22.87
N VAL A 539 -3.64 22.26 -21.67
CA VAL A 539 -3.71 22.99 -20.40
C VAL A 539 -2.53 22.59 -19.52
N VAL A 540 -1.88 23.57 -18.92
CA VAL A 540 -1.00 23.38 -17.76
C VAL A 540 -1.65 24.03 -16.57
N GLY A 541 -1.77 23.28 -15.48
CA GLY A 541 -2.32 23.83 -14.25
C GLY A 541 -1.57 23.37 -13.03
N PHE A 542 -2.06 23.84 -11.89
CA PHE A 542 -1.46 23.69 -10.59
C PHE A 542 -2.46 23.08 -9.62
N GLU A 543 -2.05 22.06 -8.87
CA GLU A 543 -2.87 21.45 -7.84
C GLU A 543 -2.12 21.35 -6.52
N GLY A 544 -2.87 21.47 -5.42
CA GLY A 544 -2.37 21.28 -4.07
C GLY A 544 -3.52 21.41 -3.06
N ASP A 545 -3.18 21.73 -1.81
CA ASP A 545 -4.15 21.66 -0.71
C ASP A 545 -5.33 22.65 -0.86
N GLY A 546 -5.13 23.75 -1.60
CA GLY A 546 -6.18 24.73 -1.90
C GLY A 546 -7.09 24.38 -3.08
N GLY A 547 -6.85 23.26 -3.78
CA GLY A 547 -7.60 22.82 -4.95
C GLY A 547 -6.79 22.81 -6.24
N THR A 548 -7.49 22.89 -7.37
CA THR A 548 -6.92 22.77 -8.73
C THR A 548 -7.17 24.07 -9.50
N PHE A 549 -6.11 24.61 -10.12
CA PHE A 549 -6.10 25.91 -10.79
C PHE A 549 -5.49 25.79 -12.19
N GLU A 550 -6.12 26.42 -13.18
CA GLU A 550 -5.54 26.55 -14.52
C GLU A 550 -4.49 27.67 -14.51
N LEU A 551 -3.27 27.37 -14.97
CA LEU A 551 -2.20 28.37 -15.07
C LEU A 551 -2.09 28.91 -16.50
N GLU A 552 -2.12 28.03 -17.49
CA GLU A 552 -2.01 28.40 -18.91
C GLU A 552 -2.78 27.43 -19.79
N SER A 553 -3.47 27.93 -20.82
CA SER A 553 -4.15 27.10 -21.81
C SER A 553 -4.05 27.69 -23.23
N THR A 554 -3.92 26.81 -24.23
CA THR A 554 -3.83 27.22 -25.64
C THR A 554 -4.33 26.16 -26.59
N SER A 555 -4.70 26.56 -27.81
CA SER A 555 -5.06 25.64 -28.89
C SER A 555 -3.82 24.86 -29.35
N SER A 556 -3.95 23.54 -29.52
CA SER A 556 -2.86 22.72 -30.06
C SER A 556 -2.59 23.04 -31.54
N THR A 557 -1.32 23.05 -31.90
CA THR A 557 -0.88 23.13 -33.30
C THR A 557 -0.76 21.76 -34.00
N GLY A 558 -0.93 20.66 -33.26
CA GLY A 558 -0.60 19.31 -33.74
C GLY A 558 0.90 19.01 -33.77
N ASP A 559 1.73 19.95 -33.34
CA ASP A 559 3.18 19.81 -33.21
C ASP A 559 3.67 20.38 -31.86
N TRP A 560 4.96 20.26 -31.59
CA TRP A 560 5.57 20.76 -30.35
C TRP A 560 5.33 22.26 -30.15
N GLN A 561 4.83 22.62 -28.97
CA GLN A 561 4.59 24.00 -28.55
C GLN A 561 5.03 24.20 -27.09
N GLU A 562 5.68 25.33 -26.81
CA GLU A 562 6.13 25.72 -25.47
C GLU A 562 5.00 26.42 -24.72
N LEU A 563 4.78 26.02 -23.47
CA LEU A 563 3.91 26.71 -22.52
C LEU A 563 4.74 27.13 -21.30
N SER A 564 4.50 28.34 -20.82
CA SER A 564 5.24 28.93 -19.71
C SER A 564 4.31 29.74 -18.81
N GLY A 565 4.62 29.81 -17.53
CA GLY A 565 3.86 30.62 -16.58
C GLY A 565 4.60 30.78 -15.26
N ALA A 566 4.06 31.66 -14.39
CA ALA A 566 4.59 31.89 -13.05
C ALA A 566 3.47 31.81 -12.02
N PHE A 567 3.76 31.26 -10.85
CA PHE A 567 2.79 31.10 -9.76
C PHE A 567 3.48 31.03 -8.38
N LEU A 568 2.72 31.34 -7.34
CA LEU A 568 3.14 31.15 -5.94
C LEU A 568 2.69 29.77 -5.45
N ILE A 569 3.58 29.05 -4.77
CA ILE A 569 3.20 27.89 -3.96
C ILE A 569 3.05 28.35 -2.51
N PRO A 570 1.83 28.34 -1.93
CA PRO A 570 1.63 28.81 -0.56
C PRO A 570 2.47 28.03 0.45
N LYS A 571 2.97 28.74 1.46
CA LYS A 571 3.90 28.21 2.47
C LYS A 571 3.25 27.27 3.49
N ASP A 572 1.93 27.32 3.60
CA ASP A 572 1.11 26.51 4.48
C ASP A 572 0.62 25.22 3.81
N TRP A 573 0.90 25.07 2.51
CA TRP A 573 0.66 23.82 1.81
C TRP A 573 1.75 22.81 2.15
N ILE A 574 1.36 21.54 2.10
CA ILE A 574 2.18 20.35 2.35
C ILE A 574 2.38 19.53 1.06
N GLY A 575 1.58 19.79 0.02
CA GLY A 575 1.69 19.15 -1.29
C GLY A 575 1.35 20.11 -2.43
N ALA A 576 2.15 20.05 -3.50
CA ALA A 576 1.96 20.88 -4.68
C ALA A 576 2.42 20.13 -5.95
N SER A 577 1.68 20.24 -7.04
CA SER A 577 2.04 19.61 -8.31
C SER A 577 1.63 20.46 -9.51
N LEU A 578 2.47 20.45 -10.55
CA LEU A 578 2.12 20.95 -11.88
C LEU A 578 1.45 19.81 -12.65
N TYR A 579 0.26 20.00 -13.18
CA TYR A 579 -0.41 19.01 -14.02
C TYR A 579 -0.48 19.45 -15.48
N PHE A 580 -0.53 18.45 -16.36
CA PHE A 580 -0.63 18.62 -17.81
C PHE A 580 -1.92 17.95 -18.29
N GLU A 581 -2.75 18.64 -19.06
CA GLU A 581 -4.05 18.16 -19.53
C GLU A 581 -4.29 18.53 -21.00
N THR A 582 -5.22 17.82 -21.65
CA THR A 582 -5.79 18.22 -22.95
C THR A 582 -7.31 18.04 -22.89
N ASP A 583 -8.03 18.65 -23.84
CA ASP A 583 -9.49 18.57 -23.95
C ASP A 583 -10.00 17.29 -24.64
N GLY A 584 -9.10 16.35 -24.95
CA GLY A 584 -9.40 15.06 -25.59
C GLY A 584 -8.77 13.88 -24.86
N SER A 585 -8.83 12.71 -25.51
CA SER A 585 -8.27 11.45 -25.01
C SER A 585 -7.06 10.98 -25.82
N GLY A 586 -6.57 11.83 -26.73
CA GLY A 586 -5.35 11.57 -27.48
C GLY A 586 -4.14 11.50 -26.56
N ASP A 587 -3.11 10.81 -27.04
CA ASP A 587 -1.81 10.82 -26.37
C ASP A 587 -1.25 12.25 -26.36
N MET A 588 -0.52 12.61 -25.30
CA MET A 588 0.30 13.82 -25.27
C MET A 588 1.77 13.45 -25.04
N PHE A 589 2.67 14.30 -25.52
CA PHE A 589 4.10 14.15 -25.35
C PHE A 589 4.62 15.37 -24.60
N LEU A 590 5.47 15.14 -23.61
CA LEU A 590 6.10 16.15 -22.76
C LEU A 590 7.62 16.10 -22.96
N ASP A 591 8.25 17.26 -23.09
CA ASP A 591 9.70 17.41 -23.22
C ASP A 591 10.18 18.71 -22.55
N ASP A 592 11.48 18.79 -22.27
CA ASP A 592 12.17 20.02 -21.80
C ASP A 592 11.46 20.77 -20.64
N ILE A 593 10.98 20.06 -19.62
CA ILE A 593 10.30 20.68 -18.47
C ILE A 593 11.34 21.42 -17.62
N SER A 594 11.13 22.71 -17.37
CA SER A 594 11.93 23.48 -16.43
C SER A 594 11.05 24.17 -15.41
N VAL A 595 11.49 24.15 -14.15
CA VAL A 595 10.81 24.80 -13.03
C VAL A 595 11.86 25.52 -12.19
N SER A 596 11.78 26.83 -12.10
CA SER A 596 12.80 27.67 -11.49
C SER A 596 12.23 28.61 -10.46
N LYS A 597 12.97 28.81 -9.38
CA LYS A 597 12.62 29.82 -8.38
C LYS A 597 12.84 31.21 -8.98
N LEU A 598 11.82 32.05 -8.88
CA LEU A 598 11.92 33.46 -9.22
C LEU A 598 12.66 34.20 -8.11
N LYS A 599 13.51 35.17 -8.50
CA LYS A 599 14.18 36.04 -7.53
C LYS A 599 13.19 37.08 -7.02
N GLU A 600 13.38 37.58 -5.80
CA GLU A 600 12.48 38.55 -5.17
C GLU A 600 12.22 39.82 -6.02
N ASP A 601 13.14 40.18 -6.92
CA ASP A 601 13.04 41.32 -7.82
C ASP A 601 12.64 40.96 -9.27
N ASP A 602 12.27 39.71 -9.53
CA ASP A 602 11.89 39.26 -10.85
C ASP A 602 10.53 39.86 -11.27
N PRO A 603 10.45 40.56 -12.42
CA PRO A 603 9.20 41.17 -12.88
C PRO A 603 8.06 40.16 -13.11
N ALA A 604 8.37 38.87 -13.30
CA ALA A 604 7.36 37.83 -13.44
C ALA A 604 6.52 37.63 -12.16
N ILE A 605 7.04 37.97 -10.98
CA ILE A 605 6.30 37.88 -9.70
C ILE A 605 5.03 38.74 -9.74
N ALA A 606 5.07 39.91 -10.39
CA ALA A 606 3.91 40.81 -10.46
C ALA A 606 2.71 40.24 -11.22
N TYR A 607 2.92 39.19 -12.01
CA TYR A 607 1.90 38.51 -12.81
C TYR A 607 1.77 37.03 -12.44
N ALA A 608 2.47 36.59 -11.40
CA ALA A 608 2.40 35.21 -10.95
C ALA A 608 1.00 34.92 -10.40
N PHE A 609 0.44 33.78 -10.78
CA PHE A 609 -0.83 33.32 -10.22
C PHE A 609 -0.68 33.06 -8.72
N ASP A 610 -1.56 33.65 -7.91
CA ASP A 610 -1.62 33.46 -6.47
C ASP A 610 -2.96 32.81 -6.09
N PRO A 611 -2.97 31.56 -5.60
CA PRO A 611 -4.19 30.85 -5.26
C PRO A 611 -4.91 31.43 -4.02
N GLU A 612 -4.26 32.28 -3.22
CA GLU A 612 -4.86 32.93 -2.05
C GLU A 612 -5.49 34.29 -2.37
N GLU A 613 -5.20 34.87 -3.54
CA GLU A 613 -5.78 36.15 -3.96
C GLU A 613 -7.08 35.97 -4.78
N PRO A 614 -8.10 36.82 -4.57
CA PRO A 614 -9.33 36.75 -5.36
C PRO A 614 -9.06 37.13 -6.83
N VAL A 615 -9.30 36.18 -7.74
CA VAL A 615 -9.13 36.29 -9.20
C VAL A 615 -9.60 37.66 -9.73
N GLN A 616 -8.66 38.52 -10.13
CA GLN A 616 -8.99 39.64 -11.01
C GLN A 616 -9.22 39.07 -12.41
N ALA A 617 -10.39 39.29 -12.98
CA ALA A 617 -10.73 38.86 -14.33
C ALA A 617 -9.71 39.41 -15.34
N THR A 618 -8.81 38.57 -15.83
CA THR A 618 -7.86 38.90 -16.89
C THR A 618 -8.62 38.90 -18.22
N GLY A 619 -8.88 40.10 -18.74
CA GLY A 619 -9.13 40.28 -20.17
C GLY A 619 -7.81 40.09 -20.92
N ALA A 620 -7.85 39.41 -22.07
CA ALA A 620 -6.71 39.23 -22.95
C ALA A 620 -5.96 40.55 -23.18
N LEU A 621 -4.62 40.48 -23.17
CA LEU A 621 -3.73 41.59 -23.49
C LEU A 621 -4.14 42.24 -24.82
N SER A 622 -4.12 43.56 -24.85
CA SER A 622 -4.37 44.30 -26.08
C SER A 622 -3.22 44.11 -27.08
N GLU A 623 -3.50 44.19 -28.38
CA GLU A 623 -2.47 44.13 -29.43
C GLU A 623 -1.32 45.15 -29.24
N GLU A 624 -1.56 46.20 -28.44
CA GLU A 624 -0.59 47.24 -28.11
C GLU A 624 0.44 46.75 -27.07
N GLU A 625 0.03 45.92 -26.11
CA GLU A 625 0.91 45.35 -25.06
C GLU A 625 1.79 44.22 -25.60
N LEU A 626 1.25 43.40 -26.53
CA LEU A 626 2.01 42.40 -27.28
C LEU A 626 3.07 43.03 -28.21
N ALA A 627 2.78 44.21 -28.76
CA ALA A 627 3.72 44.95 -29.60
C ALA A 627 4.88 45.56 -28.79
N GLU A 628 4.66 45.96 -27.54
CA GLU A 628 5.72 46.46 -26.66
C GLU A 628 6.70 45.35 -26.23
N GLN A 629 6.21 44.13 -25.99
CA GLN A 629 7.07 42.98 -25.70
C GLN A 629 7.97 42.59 -26.88
N GLN A 630 7.44 42.52 -28.10
CA GLN A 630 8.26 42.19 -29.28
C GLN A 630 9.26 43.30 -29.65
N ALA A 631 9.00 44.55 -29.26
CA ALA A 631 9.94 45.65 -29.44
C ALA A 631 11.10 45.63 -28.42
N ALA A 632 10.91 45.04 -27.24
CA ALA A 632 11.93 44.94 -26.20
C ALA A 632 13.01 43.87 -26.53
N GLU A 633 12.65 42.80 -27.24
CA GLU A 633 13.58 41.71 -27.59
C GLU A 633 14.49 42.00 -28.80
N GLN A 634 14.22 43.05 -29.59
CA GLN A 634 14.99 43.37 -30.80
C GLN A 634 15.99 44.54 -30.67
N GLN A 635 16.29 45.04 -29.46
CA GLN A 635 17.40 45.99 -29.30
C GLN A 635 18.75 45.26 -29.17
N PRO A 636 19.71 45.45 -30.10
CA PRO A 636 21.07 44.99 -29.87
C PRO A 636 21.73 45.88 -28.81
N ASP A 637 22.28 45.26 -27.77
CA ASP A 637 23.15 45.86 -26.77
C ASP A 637 24.17 46.82 -27.38
N ASN A 638 23.92 48.13 -27.26
CA ASN A 638 24.88 49.16 -27.66
C ASN A 638 25.25 50.09 -26.50
N ILE A 639 25.23 49.55 -25.28
CA ILE A 639 25.73 50.24 -24.08
C ILE A 639 26.68 49.28 -23.36
N GLY A 640 27.93 49.25 -23.80
CA GLY A 640 28.97 48.46 -23.12
C GLY A 640 30.35 48.53 -23.73
N PHE A 641 30.48 48.85 -25.02
CA PHE A 641 31.79 48.88 -25.69
C PHE A 641 32.54 50.21 -25.45
N TRP A 642 31.86 51.36 -25.51
CA TRP A 642 32.51 52.67 -25.36
C TRP A 642 32.81 53.03 -23.89
N ASP A 643 31.97 52.63 -22.94
CA ASP A 643 32.21 52.86 -21.50
C ASP A 643 33.37 52.03 -20.93
N ARG A 644 33.64 50.85 -21.52
CA ARG A 644 34.81 50.04 -21.16
C ARG A 644 36.13 50.64 -21.65
N ILE A 645 36.13 51.37 -22.77
CA ILE A 645 37.33 52.04 -23.31
C ILE A 645 37.66 53.32 -22.51
N VAL A 646 36.65 54.09 -22.09
CA VAL A 646 36.85 55.32 -21.32
C VAL A 646 37.37 55.05 -19.90
N ASN A 647 36.97 53.94 -19.28
CA ASN A 647 37.45 53.55 -17.95
C ASN A 647 38.86 52.94 -17.96
N TRP A 648 39.33 52.40 -19.10
CA TRP A 648 40.69 51.88 -19.22
C TRP A 648 41.75 52.99 -19.30
N PHE A 649 41.44 54.15 -19.90
CA PHE A 649 42.37 55.28 -20.00
C PHE A 649 42.44 56.17 -18.75
N LYS A 650 41.48 56.08 -17.83
CA LYS A 650 41.49 56.84 -16.55
C LYS A 650 42.33 56.20 -15.45
N GLY A 651 42.85 54.98 -15.68
CA GLY A 651 43.73 54.28 -14.74
C GLY A 651 45.24 54.44 -15.00
N LEU A 652 45.65 55.31 -15.93
CA LEU A 652 47.05 55.40 -16.39
C LEU A 652 47.63 56.84 -16.48
N PHE A 653 47.07 57.81 -15.78
CA PHE A 653 47.73 59.11 -15.52
C PHE A 653 47.50 59.61 -14.09
#